data_AF-F4KLJ8-F1
#
_entry.id   AF-F4KLJ8-F1
#
_cell.length_a   1.000
_cell.length_b   1.000
_cell.length_c   1.000
_cell.angle_alpha   90.00
_cell.angle_beta   90.00
_cell.angle_gamma   90.00
#
_symmetry.space_group_name_H-M   'P 1'
#
loop_
_entity.id
_entity.type
_entity.pdbx_description
1 polymer ?
#
loop_
_entity_poly.entity_id
_entity_poly.type
_entity_poly.pdbx_seq_one_letter_code
_entity_poly.pdbx_strand_id
1 'polypeptide(L)'
;MFHSHQQLPTLLVAFLLLILGAVGCAKQSSPEGGPYDMTPPRVVRCTPEMGSTNVTSHRVRITFDEYIQLERGEDKIIYSPPQRIPPKALVNQKQLVITYQDSLIANTTYTINFNRAIKDYNEGNYIEQYVYAFSTGDYLDTMQVAGLVLDAYTLQPVPRILAGIYATPLPADTLDRPMTRMTYTDDQGHFTLQNVRDGAYYAIALVDMDRSYSYNAPNESFAITTDSFRTEVVHGSAFIPAKETKVDSLRNAPDSLQSAVDSLGASADSLLTKEAAPTTATDSTATSADSVSPYVYLPNDLVLLLTRPKTNIIRLERLTRRDSMSLMATFTEPLDTLPQLTILSPSYLTSTTSYYPDLSTDRKSLVYWLSPHDSLARDSVVVAFAYPTTDSIGSPINKLDTMTLQAPRVHAAKAKASPKKRPKIAAPQTATDSLTLTSDSTALADPKNDLKAITILSLDNINKETTRDSLWISYDMPILGIDTTLVQLAKLVDSVPQPISCQLRPDSIRRCRWLVDFAKEPGTTYRLMVDTAAITGLYGGVSAPAQKDLKIASETELGSLSVTLTGHPTDSPLYVYLLSSKEEILATAQPDSAGLVTFTELAPGAYFLKLYVDLNSNGTWDGGVYPATPPEPVRYLPQTVNVQARFATEQTWAYDGTPLAEQRPKELEGDKQAEEDGNRAKPETQKRDLNVEYAQRMRERYGKRWNPTDRERKIMGLPSREEERLARERGEEMEIGAPPKEQEKGQDNKQSKPQTQPLGTGSGSPLRTNPTQTNPSTTRQSAGQLQNRSQKVSR
;
A
#
# COMPACT_ATOMS: atom_id res chain seq x y z
N MET A 1 -64.57 -65.81 20.64
CA MET A 1 -65.28 -65.08 19.57
C MET A 1 -65.73 -63.73 20.12
N PHE A 2 -65.45 -62.66 19.37
CA PHE A 2 -65.90 -61.27 19.52
C PHE A 2 -65.53 -60.48 20.77
N HIS A 3 -64.35 -59.83 20.77
CA HIS A 3 -64.10 -58.53 21.42
C HIS A 3 -63.01 -57.75 20.62
N SER A 4 -63.16 -57.67 19.29
CA SER A 4 -62.16 -57.14 18.34
C SER A 4 -62.60 -55.84 17.63
N HIS A 5 -63.47 -55.02 18.22
CA HIS A 5 -63.98 -53.81 17.52
C HIS A 5 -63.94 -52.48 18.29
N GLN A 6 -63.39 -52.42 19.51
CA GLN A 6 -63.31 -51.15 20.26
C GLN A 6 -61.93 -50.48 20.27
N GLN A 7 -60.87 -51.12 19.76
CA GLN A 7 -59.51 -50.55 19.78
C GLN A 7 -59.16 -49.74 18.51
N LEU A 8 -59.95 -49.87 17.43
CA LEU A 8 -59.70 -49.17 16.16
C LEU A 8 -60.05 -47.67 16.20
N PRO A 9 -61.20 -47.22 16.76
CA PRO A 9 -61.54 -45.79 16.78
C PRO A 9 -60.66 -45.00 17.77
N THR A 10 -60.23 -45.60 18.88
CA THR A 10 -59.31 -44.98 19.84
C THR A 10 -57.90 -44.84 19.26
N LEU A 11 -57.41 -45.82 18.50
CA LEU A 11 -56.15 -45.70 17.75
C LEU A 11 -56.22 -44.63 16.67
N LEU A 12 -57.36 -44.47 16.00
CA LEU A 12 -57.54 -43.48 14.94
C LEU A 12 -57.61 -42.05 15.50
N VAL A 13 -58.29 -41.85 16.64
CA VAL A 13 -58.31 -40.57 17.35
C VAL A 13 -56.93 -40.23 17.95
N ALA A 14 -56.23 -41.21 18.53
CA ALA A 14 -54.87 -41.02 19.01
C ALA A 14 -53.90 -40.69 17.86
N PHE A 15 -54.06 -41.34 16.70
CA PHE A 15 -53.27 -41.05 15.50
C PHE A 15 -53.59 -39.66 14.92
N LEU A 16 -54.87 -39.23 14.95
CA LEU A 16 -55.27 -37.90 14.51
C LEU A 16 -54.74 -36.79 15.44
N LEU A 17 -54.76 -37.02 16.77
CA LEU A 17 -54.17 -36.13 17.77
C LEU A 17 -52.65 -36.06 17.65
N LEU A 18 -51.99 -37.17 17.30
CA LEU A 18 -50.55 -37.23 17.06
C LEU A 18 -50.15 -36.48 15.77
N ILE A 19 -51.01 -36.51 14.74
CA ILE A 19 -50.83 -35.70 13.52
C ILE A 19 -51.08 -34.21 13.81
N LEU A 20 -52.10 -33.85 14.61
CA LEU A 20 -52.32 -32.45 15.02
C LEU A 20 -51.18 -31.92 15.90
N GLY A 21 -50.54 -32.76 16.72
CA GLY A 21 -49.35 -32.40 17.49
C GLY A 21 -48.09 -32.18 16.65
N ALA A 22 -48.01 -32.79 15.45
CA ALA A 22 -46.86 -32.66 14.56
C ALA A 22 -46.88 -31.42 13.65
N VAL A 23 -48.02 -30.70 13.57
CA VAL A 23 -48.13 -29.43 12.80
C VAL A 23 -47.78 -28.21 13.67
N GLY A 24 -47.60 -28.40 14.98
CA GLY A 24 -47.20 -27.36 15.93
C GLY A 24 -45.68 -27.21 16.13
N CYS A 25 -44.85 -27.53 15.13
CA CYS A 25 -43.43 -27.21 15.20
C CYS A 25 -43.25 -25.69 15.18
N ALA A 26 -43.07 -25.09 16.36
CA ALA A 26 -42.61 -23.72 16.51
C ALA A 26 -41.33 -23.55 15.68
N LYS A 27 -41.43 -22.78 14.60
CA LYS A 27 -40.31 -22.44 13.74
C LYS A 27 -39.27 -21.73 14.60
N GLN A 28 -38.18 -22.41 14.94
CA GLN A 28 -37.06 -21.82 15.66
C GLN A 28 -36.37 -20.82 14.72
N SER A 29 -36.92 -19.61 14.61
CA SER A 29 -36.21 -18.48 14.02
C SER A 29 -35.12 -18.07 15.01
N SER A 30 -33.90 -17.86 14.52
CA SER A 30 -32.85 -17.20 15.28
C SER A 30 -33.41 -15.88 15.85
N PRO A 31 -33.06 -15.49 17.09
CA PRO A 31 -33.46 -14.18 17.60
C PRO A 31 -33.03 -13.12 16.59
N GLU A 32 -34.00 -12.36 16.10
CA GLU A 32 -33.74 -11.31 15.12
C GLU A 32 -32.96 -10.22 15.85
N GLY A 33 -31.71 -10.00 15.43
CA GLY A 33 -30.84 -8.99 16.03
C GLY A 33 -31.42 -7.58 15.89
N GLY A 34 -31.10 -6.71 16.84
CA GLY A 34 -31.40 -5.27 16.74
C GLY A 34 -30.54 -4.56 15.70
N PRO A 35 -30.69 -3.23 15.53
CA PRO A 35 -29.84 -2.45 14.66
C PRO A 35 -28.39 -2.46 15.19
N TYR A 36 -27.41 -2.42 14.27
CA TYR A 36 -25.99 -2.39 14.57
C TYR A 36 -25.59 -1.06 15.20
N ASP A 37 -24.99 -1.10 16.38
CA ASP A 37 -24.36 0.07 16.99
C ASP A 37 -23.15 0.51 16.14
N MET A 38 -23.11 1.80 15.83
CA MET A 38 -22.02 2.44 15.08
C MET A 38 -21.24 3.44 15.95
N THR A 39 -21.69 3.66 17.19
CA THR A 39 -21.04 4.60 18.09
C THR A 39 -19.86 3.94 18.80
N PRO A 40 -18.71 4.62 18.93
CA PRO A 40 -17.59 4.12 19.71
C PRO A 40 -17.79 4.36 21.22
N PRO A 41 -17.06 3.63 22.07
CA PRO A 41 -17.17 3.77 23.52
C PRO A 41 -16.78 5.17 23.98
N ARG A 42 -17.54 5.74 24.92
CA ARG A 42 -17.25 7.07 25.45
C ARG A 42 -16.67 6.98 26.85
N VAL A 43 -15.65 7.80 27.10
CA VAL A 43 -15.03 7.92 28.43
C VAL A 43 -15.98 8.65 29.37
N VAL A 44 -16.32 8.00 30.48
CA VAL A 44 -17.19 8.53 31.54
C VAL A 44 -16.36 9.19 32.64
N ARG A 45 -15.24 8.57 33.01
CA ARG A 45 -14.39 9.05 34.11
C ARG A 45 -12.97 8.50 34.02
N CYS A 46 -12.00 9.33 34.39
CA CYS A 46 -10.62 8.93 34.63
C CYS A 46 -10.24 9.10 36.11
N THR A 47 -9.37 8.23 36.61
CA THR A 47 -8.68 8.39 37.90
C THR A 47 -7.19 8.05 37.71
N PRO A 48 -6.25 9.01 37.84
CA PRO A 48 -6.46 10.45 38.06
C PRO A 48 -7.35 11.11 37.00
N GLU A 49 -7.89 12.29 37.32
CA GLU A 49 -8.69 13.05 36.35
C GLU A 49 -7.82 13.49 35.16
N MET A 50 -8.42 13.57 33.98
CA MET A 50 -7.73 14.02 32.77
C MET A 50 -7.10 15.39 33.00
N GLY A 51 -5.80 15.51 32.75
CA GLY A 51 -5.05 16.76 32.94
C GLY A 51 -4.63 17.08 34.38
N SER A 52 -4.79 16.15 35.33
CA SER A 52 -4.35 16.36 36.72
C SER A 52 -2.85 16.59 36.84
N THR A 53 -2.44 17.45 37.75
CA THR A 53 -1.04 17.75 38.11
C THR A 53 -0.66 17.13 39.46
N ASN A 54 0.64 17.11 39.78
CA ASN A 54 1.21 16.53 41.01
C ASN A 54 0.82 15.07 41.26
N VAL A 55 0.68 14.29 40.19
CA VAL A 55 0.26 12.88 40.27
C VAL A 55 1.41 12.00 40.76
N THR A 56 1.13 11.22 41.80
CA THR A 56 2.05 10.22 42.37
C THR A 56 1.58 8.77 42.20
N SER A 57 0.34 8.58 41.73
CA SER A 57 -0.23 7.26 41.49
C SER A 57 0.42 6.58 40.28
N HIS A 58 0.86 5.34 40.45
CA HIS A 58 1.37 4.49 39.36
C HIS A 58 0.25 3.76 38.60
N ARG A 59 -1.01 4.03 38.95
CA ARG A 59 -2.19 3.40 38.35
C ARG A 59 -3.13 4.46 37.79
N VAL A 60 -3.47 4.28 36.51
CA VAL A 60 -4.47 5.05 35.78
C VAL A 60 -5.67 4.14 35.53
N ARG A 61 -6.88 4.63 35.83
CA ARG A 61 -8.14 3.94 35.57
C ARG A 61 -9.01 4.80 34.69
N ILE A 62 -9.42 4.27 33.55
CA ILE A 62 -10.32 4.92 32.59
C ILE A 62 -11.60 4.09 32.55
N THR A 63 -12.75 4.72 32.78
CA THR A 63 -14.08 4.08 32.81
C THR A 63 -14.89 4.55 31.63
N PHE A 64 -15.51 3.61 30.93
CA PHE A 64 -16.33 3.82 29.73
C PHE A 64 -17.81 3.58 30.04
N ASP A 65 -18.70 4.07 29.17
CA ASP A 65 -20.14 3.83 29.28
C ASP A 65 -20.57 2.42 28.84
N GLU A 66 -19.72 1.72 28.07
CA GLU A 66 -19.96 0.36 27.59
C GLU A 66 -18.78 -0.62 27.80
N TYR A 67 -19.00 -1.88 27.45
CA TYR A 67 -17.98 -2.93 27.57
C TYR A 67 -16.95 -2.74 26.47
N ILE A 68 -15.69 -2.59 26.87
CA ILE A 68 -14.60 -2.39 25.93
C ILE A 68 -13.79 -3.68 25.77
N GLN A 69 -13.09 -3.75 24.63
CA GLN A 69 -12.04 -4.70 24.38
C GLN A 69 -10.79 -3.94 23.95
N LEU A 70 -9.65 -4.29 24.53
CA LEU A 70 -8.36 -3.83 24.03
C LEU A 70 -7.92 -4.77 22.91
N GLU A 71 -7.60 -4.22 21.75
CA GLU A 71 -7.09 -5.01 20.65
C GLU A 71 -5.73 -5.63 21.02
N ARG A 72 -5.58 -6.92 20.77
CA ARG A 72 -4.34 -7.63 21.08
C ARG A 72 -3.30 -7.32 20.01
N GLY A 73 -2.29 -6.57 20.43
CA GLY A 73 -1.07 -6.23 19.71
C GLY A 73 -0.36 -5.25 20.63
N GLU A 74 0.85 -5.57 21.08
CA GLU A 74 1.59 -4.76 22.07
C GLU A 74 2.01 -3.37 21.51
N ASP A 75 1.59 -3.06 20.27
CA ASP A 75 2.14 -2.02 19.39
C ASP A 75 1.12 -0.91 19.05
N LYS A 76 -0.01 -0.80 19.76
CA LYS A 76 -1.04 0.22 19.46
C LYS A 76 -1.16 1.34 20.49
N ILE A 77 -0.63 1.13 21.70
CA ILE A 77 -0.63 2.14 22.76
C ILE A 77 0.78 2.71 22.89
N ILE A 78 0.90 4.02 22.73
CA ILE A 78 2.15 4.74 22.95
C ILE A 78 2.10 5.36 24.35
N TYR A 79 3.15 5.11 25.12
CA TYR A 79 3.38 5.76 26.41
C TYR A 79 4.52 6.76 26.24
N SER A 80 4.26 8.04 26.51
CA SER A 80 5.29 9.08 26.48
C SER A 80 5.36 9.79 27.84
N PRO A 81 6.54 9.89 28.48
CA PRO A 81 7.83 9.40 28.02
C PRO A 81 7.90 7.87 27.92
N PRO A 82 8.74 7.31 27.02
CA PRO A 82 8.99 5.88 26.92
C PRO A 82 9.46 5.30 28.25
N GLN A 83 8.93 4.13 28.61
CA GLN A 83 9.27 3.41 29.84
C GLN A 83 10.29 2.30 29.54
N ARG A 84 11.16 1.97 30.50
CA ARG A 84 12.10 0.85 30.38
C ARG A 84 11.35 -0.47 30.44
N ILE A 85 10.34 -0.54 31.31
CA ILE A 85 9.42 -1.67 31.41
C ILE A 85 8.04 -1.20 30.95
N PRO A 86 7.45 -1.79 29.89
CA PRO A 86 6.19 -1.34 29.36
C PRO A 86 5.05 -1.45 30.41
N PRO A 87 4.19 -0.43 30.53
CA PRO A 87 3.05 -0.48 31.44
C PRO A 87 2.10 -1.65 31.14
N LYS A 88 1.49 -2.20 32.20
CA LYS A 88 0.48 -3.26 32.06
C LYS A 88 -0.90 -2.65 31.89
N ALA A 89 -1.51 -2.84 30.71
CA ALA A 89 -2.88 -2.46 30.43
C ALA A 89 -3.82 -3.68 30.56
N LEU A 90 -4.81 -3.59 31.43
CA LEU A 90 -5.80 -4.64 31.67
C LEU A 90 -7.22 -4.09 31.54
N VAL A 91 -8.04 -4.77 30.76
CA VAL A 91 -9.47 -4.46 30.64
C VAL A 91 -10.25 -5.31 31.63
N ASN A 92 -11.10 -4.65 32.41
CA ASN A 92 -12.09 -5.27 33.27
C ASN A 92 -13.47 -4.67 32.94
N GLN A 93 -14.22 -5.36 32.08
CA GLN A 93 -15.55 -4.94 31.63
C GLN A 93 -15.53 -3.53 31.00
N LYS A 94 -16.06 -2.52 31.71
CA LYS A 94 -16.11 -1.12 31.27
C LYS A 94 -14.91 -0.29 31.73
N GLN A 95 -13.89 -0.91 32.31
CA GLN A 95 -12.73 -0.22 32.87
C GLN A 95 -11.44 -0.68 32.23
N LEU A 96 -10.61 0.28 31.82
CA LEU A 96 -9.21 0.07 31.44
C LEU A 96 -8.32 0.51 32.60
N VAL A 97 -7.49 -0.42 33.09
CA VAL A 97 -6.55 -0.17 34.18
C VAL A 97 -5.13 -0.29 33.63
N ILE A 98 -4.39 0.81 33.70
CA ILE A 98 -2.99 0.89 33.28
C ILE A 98 -2.14 1.01 34.53
N THR A 99 -1.13 0.14 34.65
CA THR A 99 -0.20 0.14 35.78
C THR A 99 1.21 0.36 35.26
N TYR A 100 1.80 1.51 35.60
CA TYR A 100 3.21 1.80 35.37
C TYR A 100 4.05 0.90 36.28
N GLN A 101 5.07 0.28 35.68
CA GLN A 101 5.96 -0.63 36.40
C GLN A 101 7.25 0.07 36.87
N ASP A 102 7.65 1.10 36.14
CA ASP A 102 8.78 1.96 36.48
C ASP A 102 8.34 3.09 37.42
N SER A 103 9.33 3.71 38.09
CA SER A 103 9.12 4.95 38.83
C SER A 103 8.81 6.10 37.88
N LEU A 104 7.81 6.93 38.23
CA LEU A 104 7.49 8.11 37.46
C LEU A 104 8.61 9.17 37.54
N ILE A 105 8.95 9.77 36.40
CA ILE A 105 9.91 10.86 36.29
C ILE A 105 9.25 12.13 36.85
N ALA A 106 9.95 12.83 37.74
CA ALA A 106 9.46 14.06 38.34
C ALA A 106 9.29 15.18 37.29
N ASN A 107 8.36 16.12 37.53
CA ASN A 107 8.12 17.30 36.70
C ASN A 107 7.96 17.01 35.20
N THR A 108 7.23 15.93 34.89
CA THR A 108 7.09 15.42 33.52
C THR A 108 5.62 15.18 33.19
N THR A 109 5.22 15.61 32.00
CA THR A 109 3.90 15.31 31.44
C THR A 109 3.88 13.93 30.79
N TYR A 110 3.07 13.05 31.36
CA TYR A 110 2.80 11.72 30.86
C TYR A 110 1.58 11.74 29.93
N THR A 111 1.72 11.14 28.76
CA THR A 111 0.63 10.90 27.81
C THR A 111 0.53 9.43 27.48
N ILE A 112 -0.70 8.96 27.36
CA ILE A 112 -1.04 7.62 26.88
C ILE A 112 -1.89 7.81 25.64
N ASN A 113 -1.29 7.55 24.48
CA ASN A 113 -1.99 7.64 23.21
C ASN A 113 -2.50 6.25 22.82
N PHE A 114 -3.81 6.12 22.74
CA PHE A 114 -4.47 4.86 22.42
C PHE A 114 -4.68 4.65 20.92
N ASN A 115 -4.41 5.64 20.06
CA ASN A 115 -4.60 5.60 18.61
C ASN A 115 -5.88 4.86 18.21
N ARG A 116 -5.78 3.58 17.83
CA ARG A 116 -6.89 2.67 17.49
C ARG A 116 -6.84 1.35 18.29
N ALA A 117 -6.57 1.44 19.58
CA ALA A 117 -6.36 0.29 20.47
C ALA A 117 -7.62 -0.11 21.26
N ILE A 118 -8.53 0.84 21.50
CA ILE A 118 -9.76 0.63 22.28
C ILE A 118 -10.92 0.48 21.31
N LYS A 119 -11.68 -0.60 21.45
CA LYS A 119 -12.93 -0.82 20.72
C LYS A 119 -14.03 -1.31 21.64
N ASP A 120 -15.26 -1.16 21.19
CA ASP A 120 -16.40 -1.84 21.78
C ASP A 120 -16.28 -3.38 21.64
N TYR A 121 -16.87 -4.09 22.58
CA TYR A 121 -16.87 -5.55 22.64
C TYR A 121 -17.83 -6.22 21.64
N ASN A 122 -18.95 -5.58 21.29
CA ASN A 122 -20.04 -6.21 20.53
C ASN A 122 -19.92 -6.00 19.01
N GLU A 123 -19.93 -4.75 18.55
CA GLU A 123 -19.87 -4.31 17.16
C GLU A 123 -18.46 -3.93 16.71
N GLY A 124 -17.52 -3.76 17.65
CA GLY A 124 -16.10 -3.54 17.38
C GLY A 124 -15.76 -2.13 16.88
N ASN A 125 -16.56 -1.13 17.27
CA ASN A 125 -16.33 0.27 16.92
C ASN A 125 -15.15 0.83 17.71
N TYR A 126 -14.22 1.51 17.03
CA TYR A 126 -12.98 1.98 17.64
C TYR A 126 -13.09 3.41 18.15
N ILE A 127 -12.45 3.69 19.27
CA ILE A 127 -12.15 5.08 19.65
C ILE A 127 -10.91 5.50 18.87
N GLU A 128 -11.04 6.57 18.08
CA GLU A 128 -9.93 7.13 17.31
C GLU A 128 -9.24 8.26 18.09
N GLN A 129 -7.90 8.32 17.99
CA GLN A 129 -7.06 9.43 18.46
C GLN A 129 -7.26 9.83 19.94
N TYR A 130 -7.69 8.91 20.80
CA TYR A 130 -7.85 9.22 22.22
C TYR A 130 -6.50 9.27 22.94
N VAL A 131 -6.19 10.42 23.51
CA VAL A 131 -4.98 10.67 24.31
C VAL A 131 -5.41 10.96 25.75
N TYR A 132 -4.80 10.27 26.72
CA TYR A 132 -4.94 10.58 28.14
C TYR A 132 -3.67 11.23 28.67
N ALA A 133 -3.77 12.35 29.38
CA ALA A 133 -2.60 13.10 29.86
C ALA A 133 -2.69 13.44 31.35
N PHE A 134 -1.55 13.44 32.03
CA PHE A 134 -1.37 13.90 33.41
C PHE A 134 0.07 14.38 33.65
N SER A 135 0.31 15.14 34.72
CA SER A 135 1.66 15.59 35.09
C SER A 135 2.06 15.15 36.50
N THR A 136 3.32 14.78 36.66
CA THR A 136 3.95 14.54 37.97
C THR A 136 4.43 15.84 38.64
N GLY A 137 4.53 16.93 37.89
CA GLY A 137 4.84 18.27 38.40
C GLY A 137 3.60 19.13 38.57
N ASP A 138 3.81 20.41 38.84
CA ASP A 138 2.77 21.42 38.99
C ASP A 138 2.19 21.94 37.67
N TYR A 139 2.85 21.64 36.55
CA TYR A 139 2.47 22.09 35.21
C TYR A 139 2.19 20.93 34.26
N LEU A 140 1.15 21.08 33.43
CA LEU A 140 0.81 20.16 32.34
C LEU A 140 1.18 20.81 31.01
N ASP A 141 1.97 20.11 30.20
CA ASP A 141 2.29 20.55 28.85
C ASP A 141 1.04 20.52 27.96
N THR A 142 0.81 21.56 27.16
CA THR A 142 -0.44 21.74 26.37
C THR A 142 -0.21 22.02 24.89
N MET A 143 1.03 22.24 24.44
CA MET A 143 1.30 22.55 23.03
C MET A 143 0.97 21.34 22.15
N GLN A 144 0.70 21.63 20.88
CA GLN A 144 0.48 20.60 19.87
C GLN A 144 1.40 20.81 18.68
N VAL A 145 1.78 19.71 18.04
CA VAL A 145 2.54 19.69 16.79
C VAL A 145 1.82 18.74 15.86
N ALA A 146 1.46 19.19 14.66
CA ALA A 146 0.80 18.35 13.67
C ALA A 146 1.48 18.44 12.31
N GLY A 147 1.28 17.41 11.50
CA GLY A 147 1.86 17.31 10.17
C GLY A 147 1.39 16.10 9.40
N LEU A 148 2.04 15.86 8.27
CA LEU A 148 1.80 14.81 7.30
C LEU A 148 3.11 14.13 6.95
N VAL A 149 3.09 12.81 6.83
CA VAL A 149 4.24 12.05 6.33
C VAL A 149 3.94 11.50 4.94
N LEU A 150 4.79 11.85 3.98
CA LEU A 150 4.73 11.42 2.59
C LEU A 150 5.97 10.60 2.24
N ASP A 151 5.84 9.63 1.36
CA ASP A 151 7.00 8.94 0.76
C ASP A 151 7.76 9.91 -0.16
N ALA A 152 9.08 10.02 0.03
CA ALA A 152 9.90 11.02 -0.64
C ALA A 152 9.96 10.83 -2.16
N TYR A 153 9.80 9.59 -2.66
CA TYR A 153 9.84 9.31 -4.09
C TYR A 153 8.48 9.41 -4.75
N THR A 154 7.42 8.90 -4.11
CA THR A 154 6.09 8.75 -4.72
C THR A 154 5.10 9.83 -4.28
N LEU A 155 5.43 10.58 -3.22
CA LEU A 155 4.52 11.50 -2.52
C LEU A 155 3.23 10.83 -2.01
N GLN A 156 3.22 9.50 -1.87
CA GLN A 156 2.10 8.78 -1.25
C GLN A 156 2.11 9.02 0.27
N PRO A 157 0.97 9.33 0.90
CA PRO A 157 0.90 9.38 2.35
C PRO A 157 1.25 8.04 2.97
N VAL A 158 2.04 8.06 4.05
CA VAL A 158 2.54 6.83 4.69
C VAL A 158 1.77 6.55 5.99
N PRO A 159 0.87 5.56 6.00
CA PRO A 159 0.06 5.27 7.17
C PRO A 159 0.80 4.44 8.22
N ARG A 160 0.41 4.60 9.49
CA ARG A 160 0.81 3.75 10.64
C ARG A 160 2.32 3.66 10.88
N ILE A 161 3.05 4.75 10.68
CA ILE A 161 4.47 4.85 11.02
C ILE A 161 4.66 5.74 12.25
N LEU A 162 5.77 5.57 12.96
CA LEU A 162 6.05 6.32 14.18
C LEU A 162 6.48 7.73 13.79
N ALA A 163 5.78 8.75 14.29
CA ALA A 163 6.14 10.15 14.13
C ALA A 163 6.33 10.81 15.50
N GLY A 164 7.29 11.70 15.64
CA GLY A 164 7.58 12.34 16.91
C GLY A 164 8.56 13.48 16.80
N ILE A 165 9.08 13.91 17.94
CA ILE A 165 9.95 15.08 18.05
C ILE A 165 11.16 14.83 18.95
N TYR A 166 12.27 15.47 18.59
CA TYR A 166 13.46 15.62 19.43
C TYR A 166 13.63 17.08 19.81
N ALA A 167 13.91 17.34 21.09
CA ALA A 167 14.25 18.68 21.55
C ALA A 167 15.61 19.13 20.99
N THR A 168 15.75 20.41 20.69
CA THR A 168 17.02 21.02 20.25
C THR A 168 17.99 21.19 21.43
N PRO A 169 19.32 20.99 21.23
CA PRO A 169 19.96 20.51 20.01
C PRO A 169 19.77 19.01 19.78
N LEU A 170 19.79 18.58 18.52
CA LEU A 170 19.84 17.15 18.20
C LEU A 170 21.08 16.52 18.89
N PRO A 171 20.97 15.30 19.42
CA PRO A 171 22.11 14.61 20.01
C PRO A 171 23.23 14.50 18.98
N ALA A 172 24.43 14.97 19.33
CA ALA A 172 25.59 14.97 18.43
C ALA A 172 26.03 13.56 17.98
N ASP A 173 25.72 12.53 18.78
CA ASP A 173 26.31 11.20 18.64
C ASP A 173 25.38 10.07 18.20
N THR A 174 24.04 10.21 18.20
CA THR A 174 23.10 9.31 17.47
C THR A 174 21.63 9.63 17.77
N LEU A 175 20.74 9.32 16.82
CA LEU A 175 19.28 9.26 17.03
C LEU A 175 18.81 7.97 17.73
N ASP A 176 19.72 7.18 18.32
CA ASP A 176 19.42 5.91 19.00
C ASP A 176 18.60 6.09 20.30
N ARG A 177 18.40 7.33 20.74
CA ARG A 177 17.56 7.64 21.90
C ARG A 177 16.11 7.76 21.49
N PRO A 178 15.17 7.28 22.30
CA PRO A 178 13.77 7.36 21.91
C PRO A 178 13.30 8.81 21.86
N MET A 179 12.31 9.07 20.99
CA MET A 179 11.75 10.40 20.79
C MET A 179 11.20 11.00 22.10
N THR A 180 11.14 12.33 22.19
CA THR A 180 10.63 13.02 23.39
C THR A 180 9.12 12.86 23.53
N ARG A 181 8.40 13.01 22.41
CA ARG A 181 6.96 12.77 22.27
C ARG A 181 6.75 12.10 20.92
N MET A 182 5.82 11.15 20.85
CA MET A 182 5.56 10.38 19.63
C MET A 182 4.10 9.96 19.51
N THR A 183 3.69 9.64 18.30
CA THR A 183 2.39 9.11 17.90
C THR A 183 2.57 8.21 16.67
N TYR A 184 1.53 7.48 16.29
CA TYR A 184 1.47 6.88 14.96
C TYR A 184 0.76 7.81 13.98
N THR A 185 1.13 7.75 12.71
CA THR A 185 0.34 8.37 11.63
C THR A 185 -0.97 7.63 11.41
N ASP A 186 -2.01 8.36 11.02
CA ASP A 186 -3.29 7.77 10.64
C ASP A 186 -3.26 7.13 9.24
N ASP A 187 -4.41 6.67 8.76
CA ASP A 187 -4.51 6.01 7.45
C ASP A 187 -4.26 6.98 6.27
N GLN A 188 -4.22 8.29 6.51
CA GLN A 188 -3.88 9.35 5.54
C GLN A 188 -2.48 9.93 5.78
N GLY A 189 -1.66 9.30 6.63
CA GLY A 189 -0.30 9.77 6.93
C GLY A 189 -0.22 10.99 7.86
N HIS A 190 -1.34 11.51 8.37
CA HIS A 190 -1.34 12.64 9.29
C HIS A 190 -0.94 12.20 10.70
N PHE A 191 -0.25 13.08 11.41
CA PHE A 191 0.08 12.86 12.81
C PHE A 191 -0.21 14.12 13.64
N THR A 192 -0.56 13.91 14.91
CA THR A 192 -0.75 14.98 15.88
C THR A 192 -0.16 14.57 17.21
N LEU A 193 0.79 15.37 17.69
CA LEU A 193 1.43 15.23 18.98
C LEU A 193 0.77 16.21 19.94
N GLN A 194 0.10 15.69 20.97
CA GLN A 194 -0.53 16.50 22.01
C GLN A 194 0.35 16.56 23.26
N ASN A 195 0.14 17.59 24.08
CA ASN A 195 0.85 17.81 25.35
C ASN A 195 2.37 17.86 25.16
N VAL A 196 2.78 18.58 24.13
CA VAL A 196 4.19 18.94 23.87
C VAL A 196 4.55 20.13 24.76
N ARG A 197 5.78 20.14 25.27
CA ARG A 197 6.31 21.25 26.05
C ARG A 197 6.62 22.44 25.13
N ASP A 198 6.54 23.67 25.64
CA ASP A 198 7.05 24.84 24.88
C ASP A 198 8.56 24.69 24.67
N GLY A 199 9.02 24.77 23.43
CA GLY A 199 10.42 24.58 23.08
C GLY A 199 10.67 24.52 21.58
N ALA A 200 11.95 24.40 21.24
CA ALA A 200 12.42 24.16 19.87
C ALA A 200 12.66 22.67 19.63
N TYR A 201 12.23 22.18 18.48
CA TYR A 201 12.19 20.76 18.14
C TYR A 201 12.57 20.50 16.68
N TYR A 202 13.01 19.27 16.43
CA TYR A 202 13.00 18.64 15.11
C TYR A 202 11.89 17.59 15.08
N ALA A 203 11.12 17.53 13.99
CA ALA A 203 10.15 16.45 13.81
C ALA A 203 10.78 15.34 12.99
N ILE A 204 10.50 14.10 13.40
CA ILE A 204 11.02 12.89 12.78
C ILE A 204 9.87 11.91 12.56
N ALA A 205 9.92 11.16 11.48
CA ALA A 205 9.12 9.95 11.31
C ALA A 205 10.03 8.78 10.96
N LEU A 206 9.75 7.59 11.47
CA LEU A 206 10.52 6.41 11.17
C LEU A 206 9.66 5.14 11.13
N VAL A 207 10.12 4.19 10.32
CA VAL A 207 9.57 2.83 10.31
C VAL A 207 10.32 2.02 11.35
N ASP A 208 9.77 2.03 12.58
CA ASP A 208 10.38 1.38 13.75
C ASP A 208 10.22 -0.13 13.64
N MET A 209 11.29 -0.82 13.23
CA MET A 209 11.24 -2.28 13.06
C MET A 209 11.52 -3.02 14.38
N ASP A 210 12.36 -2.45 15.23
CA ASP A 210 12.84 -3.08 16.46
C ASP A 210 12.14 -2.57 17.74
N ARG A 211 11.25 -1.58 17.59
CA ARG A 211 10.41 -0.99 18.65
C ARG A 211 11.23 -0.24 19.69
N SER A 212 12.36 0.32 19.26
CA SER A 212 13.20 1.15 20.11
C SER A 212 12.67 2.57 20.29
N TYR A 213 11.66 2.97 19.51
CA TYR A 213 11.17 4.35 19.38
C TYR A 213 12.25 5.36 18.97
N SER A 214 13.34 4.85 18.39
CA SER A 214 14.52 5.60 18.02
C SER A 214 15.01 5.13 16.66
N TYR A 215 15.79 5.96 15.99
CA TYR A 215 16.42 5.55 14.74
C TYR A 215 17.77 4.95 15.09
N ASN A 216 17.85 3.62 15.14
CA ASN A 216 19.05 2.90 15.58
C ASN A 216 19.60 1.91 14.54
N ALA A 217 18.88 1.73 13.43
CA ALA A 217 19.25 0.80 12.38
C ALA A 217 19.29 1.51 11.01
N PRO A 218 20.40 1.39 10.25
CA PRO A 218 20.60 2.13 9.01
C PRO A 218 19.67 1.70 7.86
N ASN A 219 18.93 0.60 8.03
CA ASN A 219 17.95 0.10 7.06
C ASN A 219 16.52 0.55 7.39
N GLU A 220 16.30 1.27 8.50
CA GLU A 220 15.01 1.85 8.80
C GLU A 220 14.73 3.04 7.90
N SER A 221 13.46 3.18 7.48
CA SER A 221 13.05 4.38 6.75
C SER A 221 12.92 5.52 7.74
N PHE A 222 13.37 6.71 7.39
CA PHE A 222 13.29 7.89 8.25
C PHE A 222 12.86 9.13 7.45
N ALA A 223 12.35 10.13 8.14
CA ALA A 223 12.05 11.47 7.65
C ALA A 223 12.43 12.45 8.75
N ILE A 224 13.05 13.58 8.45
CA ILE A 224 13.32 14.62 9.44
C ILE A 224 13.09 16.01 8.84
N THR A 225 12.71 16.98 9.67
CA THR A 225 12.72 18.40 9.25
C THR A 225 14.15 18.88 9.01
N THR A 226 14.35 19.68 7.96
CA THR A 226 15.66 20.29 7.65
C THR A 226 16.12 21.22 8.76
N ASP A 227 15.20 22.03 9.26
CA ASP A 227 15.43 23.02 10.28
C ASP A 227 14.61 22.71 11.55
N SER A 228 15.09 23.22 12.69
CA SER A 228 14.30 23.19 13.91
C SER A 228 13.17 24.21 13.85
N PHE A 229 11.99 23.85 14.36
CA PHE A 229 10.86 24.75 14.57
C PHE A 229 10.63 24.97 16.07
N ARG A 230 9.86 26.02 16.41
CA ARG A 230 9.42 26.27 17.79
C ARG A 230 7.91 26.10 17.90
N THR A 231 7.44 25.56 19.01
CA THR A 231 6.01 25.51 19.30
C THR A 231 5.46 26.89 19.66
N GLU A 232 4.34 27.26 19.06
CA GLU A 232 3.69 28.56 19.29
C GLU A 232 2.17 28.41 19.43
N VAL A 233 1.54 29.34 20.15
CA VAL A 233 0.08 29.42 20.26
C VAL A 233 -0.38 30.76 19.74
N VAL A 234 -1.27 30.72 18.76
CA VAL A 234 -1.83 31.91 18.13
C VAL A 234 -3.35 31.90 18.33
N HIS A 235 -3.95 33.07 18.55
CA HIS A 235 -5.40 33.19 18.61
C HIS A 235 -5.99 33.10 17.20
N GLY A 236 -7.05 32.32 16.99
CA GLY A 236 -7.62 32.01 15.67
C GLY A 236 -8.07 33.24 14.86
N SER A 237 -8.34 34.37 15.53
CA SER A 237 -8.63 35.66 14.88
C SER A 237 -7.45 36.26 14.09
N ALA A 238 -6.21 35.81 14.35
CA ALA A 238 -5.03 36.26 13.62
C ALA A 238 -4.92 35.65 12.20
N PHE A 239 -5.70 34.61 11.90
CA PHE A 239 -5.74 33.95 10.58
C PHE A 239 -6.87 34.45 9.67
N ILE A 240 -7.59 35.51 10.06
CA ILE A 240 -8.56 36.14 9.17
C ILE A 240 -7.75 36.85 8.07
N PRO A 241 -7.80 36.43 6.80
CA PRO A 241 -7.23 37.21 5.72
C PRO A 241 -7.93 38.57 5.77
N ALA A 242 -7.16 39.66 5.75
CA ALA A 242 -7.71 41.00 5.60
C ALA A 242 -8.64 40.95 4.39
N LYS A 243 -9.95 40.91 4.64
CA LYS A 243 -10.95 40.97 3.58
C LYS A 243 -10.68 42.29 2.90
N GLU A 244 -10.16 42.24 1.68
CA GLU A 244 -9.93 43.41 0.86
C GLU A 244 -11.20 44.23 0.88
N THR A 245 -11.17 45.34 1.60
CA THR A 245 -12.16 46.39 1.43
C THR A 245 -11.93 46.90 0.03
N LYS A 246 -12.75 46.41 -0.91
CA LYS A 246 -13.00 47.05 -2.18
C LYS A 246 -13.50 48.46 -1.87
N VAL A 247 -12.58 49.41 -1.83
CA VAL A 247 -12.89 50.83 -1.75
C VAL A 247 -13.38 51.21 -3.14
N ASP A 248 -14.70 51.25 -3.30
CA ASP A 248 -15.32 51.87 -4.46
C ASP A 248 -14.91 53.35 -4.44
N SER A 249 -14.01 53.68 -5.35
CA SER A 249 -13.65 55.05 -5.65
C SER A 249 -14.88 55.70 -6.28
N LEU A 250 -15.40 56.75 -5.63
CA LEU A 250 -15.89 58.00 -6.22
C LEU A 250 -16.78 58.73 -5.21
N ARG A 251 -16.22 59.73 -4.52
CA ARG A 251 -16.77 61.10 -4.47
C ARG A 251 -15.93 62.04 -3.61
N ASN A 252 -15.41 63.04 -4.31
CA ASN A 252 -15.20 64.45 -3.94
C ASN A 252 -14.38 64.78 -2.67
N ALA A 253 -13.16 65.26 -2.92
CA ALA A 253 -12.51 66.31 -2.13
C ALA A 253 -13.30 67.65 -2.34
N PRO A 254 -13.22 68.66 -1.44
CA PRO A 254 -11.94 69.29 -1.08
C PRO A 254 -11.75 69.73 0.40
N ASP A 255 -10.49 70.09 0.67
CA ASP A 255 -9.98 71.07 1.63
C ASP A 255 -10.15 70.86 3.15
N SER A 256 -9.04 70.49 3.79
CA SER A 256 -8.39 71.37 4.80
C SER A 256 -7.03 70.82 5.24
N LEU A 257 -6.01 71.68 5.14
CA LEU A 257 -4.62 71.53 5.62
C LEU A 257 -4.49 71.61 7.14
N GLN A 258 -3.47 70.92 7.67
CA GLN A 258 -2.61 71.12 8.87
C GLN A 258 -2.43 69.75 9.58
N SER A 259 -1.30 69.27 10.10
CA SER A 259 0.14 69.58 10.18
C SER A 259 0.64 68.85 11.45
N ALA A 260 1.94 68.49 11.50
CA ALA A 260 2.71 67.91 12.63
C ALA A 260 2.59 66.38 12.77
N VAL A 261 3.59 65.53 12.45
CA VAL A 261 5.05 65.50 12.68
C VAL A 261 5.42 65.11 14.13
N ASP A 262 6.27 64.06 14.19
CA ASP A 262 7.11 63.56 15.30
C ASP A 262 6.51 62.62 16.37
N SER A 263 6.95 61.35 16.35
CA SER A 263 8.06 60.88 17.21
C SER A 263 8.08 59.36 17.38
N LEU A 264 9.14 58.73 16.87
CA LEU A 264 9.68 57.44 17.31
C LEU A 264 10.46 57.66 18.62
N GLY A 265 10.30 56.77 19.62
CA GLY A 265 11.18 56.76 20.78
C GLY A 265 10.71 55.94 21.98
N ALA A 266 11.13 54.67 22.00
CA ALA A 266 11.72 53.93 23.12
C ALA A 266 11.13 53.93 24.55
N SER A 267 11.17 52.70 25.09
CA SER A 267 11.47 52.30 26.48
C SER A 267 10.30 51.94 27.39
N ALA A 268 10.46 50.73 27.93
CA ALA A 268 9.94 50.18 29.17
C ALA A 268 9.74 51.22 30.28
N ASP A 269 8.68 51.09 31.07
CA ASP A 269 8.71 50.31 32.31
C ASP A 269 7.31 50.31 32.98
N SER A 270 7.07 49.28 33.79
CA SER A 270 6.12 49.24 34.91
C SER A 270 4.62 49.44 34.63
N LEU A 271 3.82 48.41 34.95
CA LEU A 271 2.79 48.53 36.01
C LEU A 271 2.16 47.16 36.33
N LEU A 272 2.64 46.59 37.43
CA LEU A 272 1.89 45.68 38.29
C LEU A 272 0.77 46.47 38.98
N THR A 273 -0.48 46.07 38.81
CA THR A 273 -1.55 46.36 39.77
C THR A 273 -2.60 45.25 39.82
N LYS A 274 -2.52 44.49 40.93
CA LYS A 274 -3.59 44.02 41.82
C LYS A 274 -4.93 43.51 41.25
N GLU A 275 -5.14 42.23 41.59
CA GLU A 275 -6.39 41.53 41.91
C GLU A 275 -7.62 42.39 42.24
N ALA A 276 -8.72 42.05 41.57
CA ALA A 276 -10.06 42.09 42.15
C ALA A 276 -10.84 40.86 41.64
N ALA A 277 -11.21 39.97 42.56
CA ALA A 277 -12.16 38.89 42.32
C ALA A 277 -13.58 39.46 42.16
N PRO A 278 -14.46 38.75 41.43
CA PRO A 278 -15.84 38.62 41.89
C PRO A 278 -16.34 37.17 41.87
N THR A 279 -16.68 36.72 43.08
CA THR A 279 -17.91 36.00 43.45
C THR A 279 -18.68 35.24 42.37
N THR A 280 -18.74 33.93 42.63
CA THR A 280 -19.77 32.97 42.22
C THR A 280 -21.19 33.51 42.24
N ALA A 281 -21.88 33.40 41.11
CA ALA A 281 -23.32 33.18 41.05
C ALA A 281 -23.58 32.08 40.02
N THR A 282 -24.18 31.00 40.52
CA THR A 282 -24.65 29.82 39.82
C THR A 282 -25.75 30.21 38.84
N ASP A 283 -25.58 29.87 37.56
CA ASP A 283 -26.75 29.56 36.74
C ASP A 283 -26.45 28.32 35.88
N SER A 284 -27.31 27.32 36.08
CA SER A 284 -27.16 25.97 35.55
C SER A 284 -28.15 25.82 34.40
N THR A 285 -27.71 26.03 33.17
CA THR A 285 -28.24 25.39 31.96
C THR A 285 -27.41 25.86 30.77
N ALA A 286 -26.40 25.08 30.37
CA ALA A 286 -25.81 25.20 29.05
C ALA A 286 -25.51 23.80 28.54
N THR A 287 -26.35 23.37 27.62
CA THR A 287 -26.19 22.25 26.71
C THR A 287 -24.75 22.23 26.19
N SER A 288 -24.09 21.07 26.33
CA SER A 288 -22.78 20.79 25.79
C SER A 288 -22.81 20.88 24.27
N ALA A 289 -22.46 22.05 23.74
CA ALA A 289 -22.00 22.22 22.37
C ALA A 289 -20.47 22.19 22.41
N ASP A 290 -19.88 21.39 21.53
CA ASP A 290 -18.42 21.29 21.33
C ASP A 290 -17.82 22.69 21.11
N SER A 291 -17.24 23.26 22.16
CA SER A 291 -16.52 24.52 22.09
C SER A 291 -15.13 24.27 21.49
N VAL A 292 -15.00 24.49 20.19
CA VAL A 292 -13.71 24.55 19.48
C VAL A 292 -12.85 25.62 20.17
N SER A 293 -11.65 25.25 20.62
CA SER A 293 -10.74 26.18 21.29
C SER A 293 -10.41 27.35 20.37
N PRO A 294 -10.41 28.61 20.86
CA PRO A 294 -10.08 29.77 20.05
C PRO A 294 -8.57 29.88 19.71
N TYR A 295 -7.76 28.96 20.22
CA TYR A 295 -6.31 28.91 20.02
C TYR A 295 -5.93 27.88 18.96
N VAL A 296 -4.99 28.26 18.10
CA VAL A 296 -4.35 27.40 17.09
C VAL A 296 -2.91 27.18 17.53
N TYR A 297 -2.49 25.92 17.58
CA TYR A 297 -1.12 25.53 17.89
C TYR A 297 -0.31 25.40 16.60
N LEU A 298 0.91 25.93 16.60
CA LEU A 298 1.83 25.85 15.49
C LEU A 298 3.10 25.06 15.89
N PRO A 299 3.72 24.34 14.95
CA PRO A 299 3.27 24.13 13.57
C PRO A 299 2.17 23.04 13.49
N ASN A 300 1.25 23.20 12.52
CA ASN A 300 0.14 22.27 12.28
C ASN A 300 0.14 21.64 10.87
N ASP A 301 1.13 21.99 10.05
CA ASP A 301 1.23 21.67 8.62
C ASP A 301 2.62 21.14 8.24
N LEU A 302 3.36 20.57 9.19
CA LEU A 302 4.68 19.99 8.91
C LEU A 302 4.57 18.90 7.85
N VAL A 303 5.44 18.93 6.83
CA VAL A 303 5.54 17.84 5.84
C VAL A 303 6.86 17.12 6.04
N LEU A 304 6.78 15.83 6.36
CA LEU A 304 7.91 14.94 6.52
C LEU A 304 8.02 14.04 5.28
N LEU A 305 9.19 14.01 4.65
CA LEU A 305 9.47 13.16 3.50
C LEU A 305 10.20 11.90 3.94
N LEU A 306 9.47 10.80 4.04
CA LEU A 306 9.98 9.49 4.39
C LEU A 306 10.79 8.92 3.26
N THR A 307 12.06 8.68 3.55
CA THR A 307 12.97 8.03 2.62
C THR A 307 13.39 6.67 3.16
N ARG A 308 13.56 5.73 2.24
CA ARG A 308 14.33 4.52 2.49
C ARG A 308 15.75 4.80 2.07
N PRO A 309 16.73 4.82 3.01
CA PRO A 309 18.12 4.89 2.59
C PRO A 309 18.38 3.74 1.63
N LYS A 310 18.76 4.08 0.40
CA LYS A 310 19.05 3.08 -0.64
C LYS A 310 20.35 2.41 -0.23
N THR A 311 20.23 1.30 0.50
CA THR A 311 21.39 0.47 0.79
C THR A 311 21.75 -0.20 -0.52
N ASN A 312 22.67 0.38 -1.30
CA ASN A 312 23.17 -0.18 -2.54
C ASN A 312 24.02 -1.44 -2.27
N ILE A 313 23.47 -2.40 -1.54
CA ILE A 313 24.16 -3.59 -1.06
C ILE A 313 24.06 -4.63 -2.17
N ILE A 314 25.04 -4.59 -3.06
CA ILE A 314 25.26 -5.64 -4.04
C ILE A 314 25.73 -6.89 -3.29
N ARG A 315 24.98 -7.99 -3.39
CA ARG A 315 25.37 -9.32 -2.90
C ARG A 315 25.05 -10.36 -3.95
N LEU A 316 25.90 -11.39 -4.03
CA LEU A 316 25.59 -12.61 -4.75
C LEU A 316 24.56 -13.42 -3.95
N GLU A 317 23.31 -13.44 -4.41
CA GLU A 317 22.27 -14.26 -3.79
C GLU A 317 22.52 -15.74 -4.05
N ARG A 318 22.86 -16.07 -5.30
CA ARG A 318 23.00 -17.45 -5.74
C ARG A 318 23.88 -17.56 -6.98
N LEU A 319 24.84 -18.49 -6.95
CA LEU A 319 25.53 -19.00 -8.13
C LEU A 319 25.21 -20.48 -8.25
N THR A 320 24.55 -20.86 -9.35
CA THR A 320 24.12 -22.25 -9.57
C THR A 320 24.31 -22.67 -11.01
N ARG A 321 24.41 -23.98 -11.21
CA ARG A 321 24.30 -24.58 -12.53
C ARG A 321 22.82 -24.72 -12.90
N ARG A 322 22.34 -23.90 -13.84
CA ARG A 322 20.93 -23.86 -14.26
C ARG A 322 20.56 -25.10 -15.04
N ASP A 323 21.43 -25.49 -15.97
CA ASP A 323 21.30 -26.69 -16.79
C ASP A 323 22.71 -27.23 -17.13
N SER A 324 22.79 -28.27 -17.95
CA SER A 324 24.08 -28.84 -18.37
C SER A 324 24.97 -27.80 -19.08
N MET A 325 24.38 -26.80 -19.74
CA MET A 325 25.04 -25.87 -20.64
C MET A 325 25.35 -24.50 -20.02
N SER A 326 24.72 -24.15 -18.90
CA SER A 326 24.75 -22.79 -18.37
C SER A 326 24.88 -22.70 -16.85
N LEU A 327 25.60 -21.67 -16.41
CA LEU A 327 25.69 -21.23 -15.03
C LEU A 327 24.90 -19.93 -14.86
N MET A 328 24.21 -19.75 -13.74
CA MET A 328 23.41 -18.57 -13.46
C MET A 328 23.84 -17.96 -12.12
N ALA A 329 24.23 -16.69 -12.17
CA ALA A 329 24.48 -15.85 -11.01
C ALA A 329 23.31 -14.85 -10.85
N THR A 330 22.76 -14.73 -9.64
CA THR A 330 21.73 -13.75 -9.29
C THR A 330 22.21 -12.82 -8.18
N PHE A 331 21.95 -11.52 -8.35
CA PHE A 331 22.37 -10.46 -7.45
C PHE A 331 21.18 -9.69 -6.92
N THR A 332 21.34 -9.09 -5.74
CA THR A 332 20.32 -8.26 -5.08
C THR A 332 20.00 -6.98 -5.88
N GLU A 333 21.02 -6.41 -6.51
CA GLU A 333 20.99 -5.13 -7.21
C GLU A 333 21.54 -5.23 -8.65
N PRO A 334 21.13 -4.31 -9.54
CA PRO A 334 21.65 -4.28 -10.91
C PRO A 334 23.16 -4.05 -10.93
N LEU A 335 23.85 -4.78 -11.81
CA LEU A 335 25.30 -4.70 -11.96
C LEU A 335 25.71 -3.60 -12.96
N ASP A 336 26.68 -2.77 -12.56
CA ASP A 336 27.34 -1.80 -13.45
C ASP A 336 28.52 -2.41 -14.21
N THR A 337 29.23 -3.34 -13.59
CA THR A 337 30.38 -4.03 -14.17
C THR A 337 30.13 -5.53 -14.21
N LEU A 338 30.54 -6.18 -15.29
CA LEU A 338 30.36 -7.62 -15.46
C LEU A 338 31.34 -8.40 -14.55
N PRO A 339 30.84 -9.29 -13.67
CA PRO A 339 31.66 -10.18 -12.88
C PRO A 339 32.56 -11.09 -13.76
N GLN A 340 33.78 -11.34 -13.30
CA GLN A 340 34.73 -12.19 -14.00
C GLN A 340 34.62 -13.64 -13.52
N LEU A 341 34.41 -14.55 -14.46
CA LEU A 341 34.37 -15.99 -14.21
C LEU A 341 35.66 -16.63 -14.73
N THR A 342 36.32 -17.43 -13.89
CA THR A 342 37.44 -18.28 -14.31
C THR A 342 37.10 -19.73 -13.98
N ILE A 343 37.11 -20.60 -14.99
CA ILE A 343 36.81 -22.02 -14.80
C ILE A 343 38.14 -22.72 -14.49
N LEU A 344 38.23 -23.34 -13.32
CA LEU A 344 39.43 -24.05 -12.85
C LEU A 344 39.41 -25.52 -13.26
N SER A 345 38.22 -26.12 -13.33
CA SER A 345 37.99 -27.49 -13.75
C SER A 345 36.59 -27.60 -14.36
N PRO A 346 36.40 -28.37 -15.43
CA PRO A 346 37.34 -29.30 -16.07
C PRO A 346 38.30 -28.62 -17.07
N SER A 347 39.42 -29.28 -17.39
CA SER A 347 40.53 -28.71 -18.19
C SER A 347 40.14 -28.25 -19.59
N TYR A 348 39.08 -28.81 -20.18
CA TYR A 348 38.58 -28.41 -21.49
C TYR A 348 37.79 -27.08 -21.48
N LEU A 349 37.48 -26.53 -20.30
CA LEU A 349 36.80 -25.24 -20.12
C LEU A 349 37.70 -24.14 -19.53
N THR A 350 39.00 -24.38 -19.38
CA THR A 350 39.91 -23.41 -18.71
C THR A 350 40.35 -22.25 -19.61
N SER A 351 40.02 -22.29 -20.91
CA SER A 351 40.31 -21.17 -21.82
C SER A 351 39.43 -19.97 -21.52
N THR A 352 39.97 -18.76 -21.73
CA THR A 352 39.22 -17.50 -21.57
C THR A 352 38.04 -17.39 -22.56
N THR A 353 38.04 -18.18 -23.64
CA THR A 353 36.95 -18.26 -24.64
C THR A 353 35.97 -19.40 -24.37
N SER A 354 36.06 -20.07 -23.22
CA SER A 354 35.25 -21.25 -22.91
C SER A 354 33.85 -20.93 -22.38
N TYR A 355 33.48 -19.65 -22.25
CA TYR A 355 32.13 -19.25 -21.86
C TYR A 355 31.68 -17.94 -22.51
N TYR A 356 30.36 -17.73 -22.52
CA TYR A 356 29.69 -16.57 -23.10
C TYR A 356 28.74 -15.97 -22.05
N PRO A 357 29.05 -14.78 -21.49
CA PRO A 357 28.17 -14.11 -20.53
C PRO A 357 26.97 -13.47 -21.23
N ASP A 358 25.81 -13.52 -20.60
CA ASP A 358 24.56 -12.93 -21.09
C ASP A 358 23.77 -12.32 -19.93
N LEU A 359 23.66 -10.99 -19.93
CA LEU A 359 23.03 -10.23 -18.85
C LEU A 359 21.52 -10.09 -19.06
N SER A 360 20.76 -10.25 -18.00
CA SER A 360 19.30 -10.06 -18.00
C SER A 360 18.89 -8.60 -18.25
N THR A 361 17.62 -8.37 -18.64
CA THR A 361 17.02 -7.04 -18.82
C THR A 361 17.12 -6.16 -17.58
N ASP A 362 16.93 -6.74 -16.41
CA ASP A 362 17.00 -6.09 -15.10
C ASP A 362 18.44 -5.87 -14.59
N ARG A 363 19.46 -6.39 -15.31
CA ARG A 363 20.88 -6.41 -14.92
C ARG A 363 21.18 -7.09 -13.58
N LYS A 364 20.23 -7.84 -12.99
CA LYS A 364 20.42 -8.55 -11.71
C LYS A 364 20.84 -10.00 -11.89
N SER A 365 20.54 -10.57 -13.05
CA SER A 365 20.88 -11.97 -13.36
C SER A 365 21.87 -12.04 -14.51
N LEU A 366 22.91 -12.86 -14.36
CA LEU A 366 23.93 -13.09 -15.38
C LEU A 366 24.06 -14.60 -15.66
N VAL A 367 23.86 -14.97 -16.92
CA VAL A 367 23.97 -16.36 -17.38
C VAL A 367 25.29 -16.53 -18.12
N TYR A 368 26.08 -17.51 -17.72
CA TYR A 368 27.31 -17.91 -18.40
C TYR A 368 27.07 -19.21 -19.15
N TRP A 369 27.00 -19.12 -20.48
CA TRP A 369 26.88 -20.27 -21.37
C TRP A 369 28.24 -20.90 -21.61
N LEU A 370 28.37 -22.20 -21.43
CA LEU A 370 29.64 -22.93 -21.52
C LEU A 370 29.88 -23.45 -22.93
N SER A 371 31.13 -23.45 -23.39
CA SER A 371 31.47 -23.99 -24.70
C SER A 371 31.08 -25.48 -24.82
N PRO A 372 30.59 -25.91 -26.01
CA PRO A 372 30.10 -27.27 -26.23
C PRO A 372 31.21 -28.30 -26.00
N HIS A 373 30.91 -29.33 -25.21
CA HIS A 373 31.78 -30.48 -24.99
C HIS A 373 30.95 -31.69 -24.54
N ASP A 374 31.32 -32.90 -24.96
CA ASP A 374 30.52 -34.12 -24.69
C ASP A 374 30.40 -34.45 -23.19
N SER A 375 31.46 -34.16 -22.42
CA SER A 375 31.49 -34.42 -20.98
C SER A 375 30.72 -33.38 -20.14
N LEU A 376 30.24 -32.29 -20.76
CA LEU A 376 29.65 -31.15 -20.05
C LEU A 376 28.48 -31.60 -19.17
N ALA A 377 27.60 -32.48 -19.66
CA ALA A 377 26.43 -32.95 -18.90
C ALA A 377 26.76 -33.76 -17.64
N ARG A 378 27.97 -34.31 -17.52
CA ARG A 378 28.38 -35.21 -16.42
C ARG A 378 29.29 -34.53 -15.41
N ASP A 379 30.19 -33.71 -15.90
CA ASP A 379 31.27 -33.18 -15.08
C ASP A 379 30.78 -32.05 -14.19
N SER A 380 31.26 -31.98 -12.96
CA SER A 380 31.06 -30.78 -12.12
C SER A 380 32.01 -29.67 -12.56
N VAL A 381 31.56 -28.43 -12.49
CA VAL A 381 32.36 -27.26 -12.88
C VAL A 381 32.87 -26.56 -11.62
N VAL A 382 34.18 -26.45 -11.47
CA VAL A 382 34.81 -25.67 -10.40
C VAL A 382 35.18 -24.32 -10.96
N VAL A 383 34.66 -23.25 -10.35
CA VAL A 383 34.85 -21.88 -10.81
C VAL A 383 35.44 -21.02 -9.71
N ALA A 384 36.32 -20.10 -10.08
CA ALA A 384 36.68 -18.94 -9.28
C ALA A 384 35.96 -17.73 -9.86
N PHE A 385 35.10 -17.13 -9.04
CA PHE A 385 34.15 -16.09 -9.43
C PHE A 385 34.49 -14.79 -8.71
N ALA A 386 34.90 -13.77 -9.47
CA ALA A 386 35.20 -12.44 -8.98
C ALA A 386 34.02 -11.52 -9.26
N TYR A 387 33.38 -11.00 -8.21
CA TYR A 387 32.16 -10.20 -8.32
C TYR A 387 32.17 -9.00 -7.36
N PRO A 388 31.50 -7.90 -7.73
CA PRO A 388 31.31 -6.77 -6.83
C PRO A 388 30.34 -7.17 -5.71
N THR A 389 30.70 -6.84 -4.47
CA THR A 389 29.85 -6.98 -3.29
C THR A 389 30.08 -5.79 -2.38
N THR A 390 29.14 -5.48 -1.49
CA THR A 390 29.41 -4.49 -0.44
C THR A 390 29.87 -5.15 0.85
N ASP A 391 30.71 -4.43 1.61
CA ASP A 391 31.05 -4.81 2.98
C ASP A 391 29.93 -4.46 3.98
N SER A 392 30.18 -4.69 5.27
CA SER A 392 29.21 -4.42 6.35
C SER A 392 28.89 -2.94 6.55
N ILE A 393 29.71 -2.03 6.00
CA ILE A 393 29.50 -0.57 6.07
C ILE A 393 29.04 0.00 4.72
N GLY A 394 28.70 -0.86 3.75
CA GLY A 394 28.14 -0.47 2.45
C GLY A 394 29.17 -0.05 1.39
N SER A 395 30.49 -0.20 1.66
CA SER A 395 31.53 0.14 0.69
C SER A 395 31.66 -0.96 -0.37
N PRO A 396 31.77 -0.61 -1.66
CA PRO A 396 31.92 -1.60 -2.74
C PRO A 396 33.31 -2.22 -2.70
N ILE A 397 33.37 -3.55 -2.67
CA ILE A 397 34.59 -4.36 -2.74
C ILE A 397 34.42 -5.46 -3.79
N ASN A 398 35.52 -5.90 -4.40
CA ASN A 398 35.50 -7.08 -5.28
C ASN A 398 35.86 -8.33 -4.46
N LYS A 399 34.95 -9.29 -4.42
CA LYS A 399 35.15 -10.57 -3.73
C LYS A 399 35.44 -11.68 -4.73
N LEU A 400 36.41 -12.54 -4.41
CA LEU A 400 36.75 -13.73 -5.18
C LEU A 400 36.34 -14.97 -4.37
N ASP A 401 35.37 -15.73 -4.85
CA ASP A 401 34.98 -17.01 -4.26
C ASP A 401 35.24 -18.18 -5.21
N THR A 402 35.68 -19.32 -4.66
CA THR A 402 35.82 -20.57 -5.41
C THR A 402 34.65 -21.49 -5.07
N MET A 403 33.90 -21.92 -6.08
CA MET A 403 32.68 -22.72 -5.90
C MET A 403 32.68 -23.94 -6.82
N THR A 404 32.16 -25.07 -6.32
CA THR A 404 31.95 -26.29 -7.11
C THR A 404 30.48 -26.43 -7.47
N LEU A 405 30.18 -26.31 -8.76
CA LEU A 405 28.83 -26.37 -9.31
C LEU A 405 28.58 -27.78 -9.87
N GLN A 406 27.78 -28.55 -9.13
CA GLN A 406 27.43 -29.92 -9.48
C GLN A 406 26.55 -29.97 -10.73
N ALA A 407 26.67 -31.05 -11.51
CA ALA A 407 25.77 -31.30 -12.64
C ALA A 407 24.30 -31.39 -12.17
N PRO A 408 23.35 -30.78 -12.90
CA PRO A 408 21.94 -30.81 -12.54
C PRO A 408 21.43 -32.25 -12.61
N ARG A 409 20.88 -32.75 -11.50
CA ARG A 409 20.26 -34.09 -11.47
C ARG A 409 18.84 -33.98 -12.03
N VAL A 410 18.52 -34.80 -13.03
CA VAL A 410 17.13 -34.96 -13.48
C VAL A 410 16.38 -35.70 -12.37
N HIS A 411 15.53 -34.98 -11.63
CA HIS A 411 14.51 -35.65 -10.84
C HIS A 411 13.49 -36.22 -11.83
N ALA A 412 13.56 -37.55 -12.07
CA ALA A 412 12.51 -38.25 -12.77
C ALA A 412 11.17 -37.88 -12.11
N ALA A 413 10.27 -37.26 -12.87
CA ALA A 413 8.93 -36.96 -12.40
C ALA A 413 8.34 -38.26 -11.84
N LYS A 414 8.04 -38.30 -10.54
CA LYS A 414 7.37 -39.46 -9.92
C LYS A 414 6.02 -39.62 -10.63
N ALA A 415 5.96 -40.52 -11.59
CA ALA A 415 4.69 -41.00 -12.13
C ALA A 415 3.87 -41.47 -10.93
N LYS A 416 2.69 -40.88 -10.71
CA LYS A 416 1.72 -41.31 -9.70
C LYS A 416 1.27 -42.73 -10.06
N ALA A 417 1.99 -43.73 -9.58
CA ALA A 417 1.59 -45.13 -9.67
C ALA A 417 0.50 -45.38 -8.61
N SER A 418 -0.74 -45.59 -9.07
CA SER A 418 -1.83 -46.11 -8.26
C SER A 418 -1.47 -47.50 -7.70
N PRO A 419 -1.76 -47.83 -6.42
CA PRO A 419 -1.31 -49.08 -5.82
C PRO A 419 -2.13 -50.27 -6.34
N LYS A 420 -1.51 -51.13 -7.16
CA LYS A 420 -2.02 -52.48 -7.45
C LYS A 420 -1.50 -53.48 -6.40
N LYS A 421 -2.44 -54.27 -5.89
CA LYS A 421 -2.31 -55.26 -4.81
C LYS A 421 -1.18 -56.27 -5.04
N ARG A 422 -0.41 -56.57 -3.98
CA ARG A 422 0.55 -57.68 -3.89
C ARG A 422 -0.16 -59.03 -3.85
N PRO A 423 0.37 -60.06 -4.52
CA PRO A 423 0.30 -61.44 -4.04
C PRO A 423 1.60 -61.87 -3.35
N LYS A 424 1.46 -62.96 -2.59
CA LYS A 424 2.34 -63.48 -1.53
C LYS A 424 3.67 -64.08 -2.01
N ILE A 425 4.62 -64.02 -1.08
CA ILE A 425 5.95 -64.63 -1.05
C ILE A 425 5.87 -66.16 -1.01
N ALA A 426 6.72 -66.81 -1.80
CA ALA A 426 7.32 -68.11 -1.49
C ALA A 426 8.84 -67.97 -1.62
N ALA A 427 9.59 -68.51 -0.66
CA ALA A 427 11.05 -68.49 -0.56
C ALA A 427 11.59 -69.92 -0.75
N PRO A 428 12.91 -70.18 -0.65
CA PRO A 428 14.03 -69.65 -1.45
C PRO A 428 14.91 -70.79 -1.98
N GLN A 429 15.63 -70.64 -3.11
CA GLN A 429 16.77 -71.52 -3.41
C GLN A 429 17.95 -70.79 -4.06
N THR A 430 19.07 -70.86 -3.33
CA THR A 430 20.49 -70.92 -3.74
C THR A 430 21.11 -69.77 -4.52
N ALA A 431 21.99 -69.08 -3.80
CA ALA A 431 23.03 -68.19 -4.30
C ALA A 431 24.15 -68.99 -4.99
N THR A 432 24.60 -68.47 -6.12
CA THR A 432 25.97 -68.64 -6.61
C THR A 432 26.44 -67.29 -7.10
N ASP A 433 27.53 -66.82 -6.50
CA ASP A 433 28.22 -65.57 -6.82
C ASP A 433 28.57 -65.47 -8.31
N SER A 434 28.06 -64.42 -8.96
CA SER A 434 28.75 -63.81 -10.09
C SER A 434 28.58 -62.30 -9.99
N LEU A 435 29.66 -61.66 -9.55
CA LEU A 435 29.87 -60.21 -9.62
C LEU A 435 29.76 -59.78 -11.08
N THR A 436 28.56 -59.34 -11.47
CA THR A 436 28.35 -58.57 -12.69
C THR A 436 27.99 -57.16 -12.24
N LEU A 437 28.88 -56.22 -12.60
CA LEU A 437 28.65 -54.78 -12.48
C LEU A 437 27.35 -54.45 -13.21
N THR A 438 26.28 -54.29 -12.43
CA THR A 438 25.01 -53.76 -12.92
C THR A 438 25.25 -52.33 -13.35
N SER A 439 25.16 -52.09 -14.65
CA SER A 439 25.08 -50.75 -15.22
C SER A 439 23.91 -50.02 -14.58
N ASP A 440 24.23 -49.07 -13.69
CA ASP A 440 23.30 -48.03 -13.27
C ASP A 440 22.98 -47.18 -14.50
N SER A 441 21.95 -47.58 -15.23
CA SER A 441 21.35 -46.75 -16.27
C SER A 441 20.55 -45.63 -15.60
N THR A 442 21.28 -44.66 -15.05
CA THR A 442 20.82 -43.27 -15.00
C THR A 442 20.91 -42.76 -16.43
N ALA A 443 19.82 -42.93 -17.19
CA ALA A 443 19.72 -42.32 -18.51
C ALA A 443 19.98 -40.82 -18.36
N LEU A 444 21.11 -40.37 -18.92
CA LEU A 444 21.43 -38.97 -19.05
C LEU A 444 20.32 -38.31 -19.85
N ALA A 445 19.88 -37.11 -19.43
CA ALA A 445 19.13 -36.25 -20.32
C ALA A 445 20.03 -35.96 -21.52
N ASP A 446 19.64 -36.42 -22.71
CA ASP A 446 20.22 -35.92 -23.95
C ASP A 446 20.11 -34.39 -23.92
N PRO A 447 21.20 -33.66 -24.26
CA PRO A 447 21.10 -32.23 -24.44
C PRO A 447 20.00 -31.98 -25.47
N LYS A 448 18.94 -31.26 -25.07
CA LYS A 448 17.92 -30.79 -26.00
C LYS A 448 18.64 -29.83 -26.96
N ASN A 449 19.11 -30.36 -28.09
CA ASN A 449 19.86 -29.61 -29.09
C ASN A 449 18.96 -28.77 -30.00
N ASP A 450 17.63 -28.78 -29.82
CA ASP A 450 16.77 -27.91 -30.61
C ASP A 450 16.82 -26.48 -30.06
N LEU A 451 16.99 -25.50 -30.94
CA LEU A 451 16.81 -24.07 -30.64
C LEU A 451 15.28 -23.83 -30.54
N LYS A 452 14.71 -23.78 -29.34
CA LYS A 452 13.25 -24.00 -29.16
C LYS A 452 12.40 -22.76 -29.38
N ALA A 453 12.99 -21.56 -29.44
CA ALA A 453 12.22 -20.36 -29.74
C ALA A 453 13.10 -19.24 -30.33
N ILE A 454 12.97 -18.96 -31.62
CA ILE A 454 13.28 -17.63 -32.13
C ILE A 454 12.07 -16.76 -31.80
N THR A 455 12.29 -15.68 -31.06
CA THR A 455 11.24 -14.72 -30.77
C THR A 455 11.64 -13.37 -31.37
N ILE A 456 10.83 -12.88 -32.29
CA ILE A 456 10.98 -11.52 -32.82
C ILE A 456 10.15 -10.60 -31.91
N LEU A 457 10.84 -9.72 -31.19
CA LEU A 457 10.25 -8.85 -30.17
C LEU A 457 10.48 -7.38 -30.53
N SER A 458 9.45 -6.55 -30.40
CA SER A 458 9.63 -5.13 -30.16
C SER A 458 9.84 -4.88 -28.67
N LEU A 459 10.39 -3.73 -28.30
CA LEU A 459 10.46 -3.34 -26.89
C LEU A 459 9.06 -2.88 -26.44
N ASP A 460 8.56 -3.43 -25.34
CA ASP A 460 7.39 -2.88 -24.65
C ASP A 460 7.81 -1.60 -23.90
N ASN A 461 7.95 -0.50 -24.65
CA ASN A 461 8.23 0.83 -24.13
C ASN A 461 7.35 1.88 -24.83
N ILE A 462 7.53 3.15 -24.49
CA ILE A 462 6.76 4.26 -25.05
C ILE A 462 6.85 4.37 -26.59
N ASN A 463 7.96 3.89 -27.15
CA ASN A 463 8.23 3.93 -28.58
C ASN A 463 7.65 2.72 -29.31
N LYS A 464 6.89 1.85 -28.64
CA LYS A 464 6.25 0.69 -29.27
C LYS A 464 5.41 1.13 -30.46
N GLU A 465 5.59 0.44 -31.59
CA GLU A 465 4.89 0.75 -32.85
C GLU A 465 5.18 2.18 -33.38
N THR A 466 6.22 2.86 -32.90
CA THR A 466 6.70 4.14 -33.46
C THR A 466 7.93 3.93 -34.34
N THR A 467 8.37 4.98 -35.04
CA THR A 467 9.62 4.98 -35.82
C THR A 467 10.85 4.67 -34.94
N ARG A 468 10.79 5.02 -33.65
CA ARG A 468 11.81 4.76 -32.63
C ARG A 468 11.70 3.37 -31.98
N ASP A 469 10.71 2.56 -32.34
CA ASP A 469 10.64 1.17 -31.87
C ASP A 469 11.89 0.40 -32.32
N SER A 470 12.39 -0.50 -31.48
CA SER A 470 13.54 -1.34 -31.80
C SER A 470 13.10 -2.78 -31.98
N LEU A 471 13.37 -3.34 -33.15
CA LEU A 471 13.04 -4.73 -33.48
C LEU A 471 14.23 -5.64 -33.16
N TRP A 472 13.99 -6.64 -32.33
CA TRP A 472 15.00 -7.58 -31.87
C TRP A 472 14.68 -9.00 -32.33
N ILE A 473 15.68 -9.70 -32.84
CA ILE A 473 15.65 -11.16 -32.96
C ILE A 473 16.28 -11.70 -31.69
N SER A 474 15.47 -12.38 -30.86
CA SER A 474 15.91 -13.00 -29.62
C SER A 474 15.81 -14.52 -29.70
N TYR A 475 16.65 -15.18 -28.93
CA TYR A 475 16.75 -16.63 -28.90
C TYR A 475 17.10 -17.11 -27.49
N ASP A 476 16.84 -18.39 -27.21
CA ASP A 476 16.96 -18.99 -25.89
C ASP A 476 18.39 -19.39 -25.50
N MET A 477 19.33 -19.40 -26.45
CA MET A 477 20.73 -19.78 -26.25
C MET A 477 21.67 -19.08 -27.25
N PRO A 478 22.95 -18.82 -26.91
CA PRO A 478 23.91 -18.17 -27.80
C PRO A 478 24.05 -18.85 -29.15
N ILE A 479 24.36 -18.04 -30.17
CA ILE A 479 24.48 -18.50 -31.55
C ILE A 479 25.94 -18.51 -32.00
N LEU A 480 26.26 -19.42 -32.92
CA LEU A 480 27.54 -19.45 -33.63
C LEU A 480 27.58 -18.37 -34.72
N GLY A 481 26.43 -18.13 -35.37
CA GLY A 481 26.32 -17.14 -36.43
C GLY A 481 24.90 -17.05 -37.00
N ILE A 482 24.69 -16.01 -37.81
CA ILE A 482 23.45 -15.73 -38.52
C ILE A 482 23.76 -15.57 -40.01
N ASP A 483 23.04 -16.30 -40.86
CA ASP A 483 23.11 -16.12 -42.30
C ASP A 483 22.19 -14.96 -42.69
N THR A 484 22.79 -13.81 -43.01
CA THR A 484 22.07 -12.59 -43.39
C THR A 484 21.28 -12.74 -44.69
N THR A 485 21.56 -13.76 -45.52
CA THR A 485 20.83 -13.98 -46.79
C THR A 485 19.46 -14.62 -46.57
N LEU A 486 19.29 -15.31 -45.44
CA LEU A 486 18.06 -16.01 -45.02
C LEU A 486 17.21 -15.17 -44.05
N VAL A 487 17.61 -13.91 -43.82
CA VAL A 487 16.84 -12.93 -43.04
C VAL A 487 16.37 -11.86 -44.01
N GLN A 488 15.05 -11.82 -44.24
CA GLN A 488 14.44 -10.90 -45.19
C GLN A 488 13.52 -9.93 -44.48
N LEU A 489 13.70 -8.64 -44.74
CA LEU A 489 12.79 -7.59 -44.30
C LEU A 489 12.03 -7.07 -45.51
N ALA A 490 10.71 -6.98 -45.41
CA ALA A 490 9.85 -6.45 -46.47
C ALA A 490 8.93 -5.36 -45.95
N LYS A 491 8.77 -4.29 -46.74
CA LYS A 491 7.73 -3.26 -46.58
C LYS A 491 6.45 -3.75 -47.25
N LEU A 492 5.34 -3.81 -46.53
CA LEU A 492 4.04 -4.18 -47.11
C LEU A 492 3.38 -2.92 -47.70
N VAL A 493 3.33 -2.85 -49.03
CA VAL A 493 2.58 -1.83 -49.77
C VAL A 493 1.39 -2.52 -50.42
N ASP A 494 0.17 -2.13 -50.09
CA ASP A 494 -1.07 -2.79 -50.55
C ASP A 494 -1.09 -4.31 -50.31
N SER A 495 -0.57 -4.75 -49.16
CA SER A 495 -0.39 -6.16 -48.77
C SER A 495 0.65 -6.95 -49.59
N VAL A 496 1.35 -6.31 -50.53
CA VAL A 496 2.43 -6.92 -51.29
C VAL A 496 3.78 -6.62 -50.61
N PRO A 497 4.56 -7.65 -50.25
CA PRO A 497 5.88 -7.46 -49.64
C PRO A 497 6.90 -6.97 -50.67
N GLN A 498 7.44 -5.77 -50.43
CA GLN A 498 8.57 -5.19 -51.16
C GLN A 498 9.85 -5.33 -50.32
N PRO A 499 10.86 -6.09 -50.76
CA PRO A 499 12.09 -6.30 -50.00
C PRO A 499 12.84 -4.98 -49.72
N ILE A 500 13.31 -4.81 -48.50
CA ILE A 500 14.14 -3.68 -48.07
C ILE A 500 15.41 -4.19 -47.38
N SER A 501 16.49 -3.43 -47.46
CA SER A 501 17.74 -3.76 -46.77
C SER A 501 17.66 -3.46 -45.27
N CYS A 502 18.15 -4.39 -44.44
CA CYS A 502 18.35 -4.17 -43.01
C CYS A 502 19.79 -4.52 -42.60
N GLN A 503 20.28 -3.87 -41.55
CA GLN A 503 21.55 -4.22 -40.90
C GLN A 503 21.27 -5.00 -39.62
N LEU A 504 21.93 -6.15 -39.44
CA LEU A 504 21.84 -6.93 -38.21
C LEU A 504 23.03 -6.57 -37.32
N ARG A 505 22.75 -6.04 -36.12
CA ARG A 505 23.79 -5.64 -35.16
C ARG A 505 23.72 -6.52 -33.90
N PRO A 506 24.82 -7.17 -33.50
CA PRO A 506 24.85 -7.89 -32.23
C PRO A 506 24.82 -6.90 -31.07
N ASP A 507 24.14 -7.25 -29.99
CA ASP A 507 24.20 -6.47 -28.75
C ASP A 507 25.50 -6.80 -27.99
N SER A 508 26.22 -5.76 -27.58
CA SER A 508 27.49 -5.86 -26.86
C SER A 508 27.34 -6.37 -25.42
N ILE A 509 26.16 -6.20 -24.82
CA ILE A 509 25.85 -6.55 -23.43
C ILE A 509 25.04 -7.85 -23.36
N ARG A 510 24.11 -8.07 -24.30
CA ARG A 510 23.25 -9.27 -24.36
C ARG A 510 23.56 -10.10 -25.59
N ARG A 511 24.20 -11.25 -25.40
CA ARG A 511 24.65 -12.11 -26.50
C ARG A 511 23.50 -12.92 -27.12
N CYS A 512 22.36 -12.99 -26.43
CA CYS A 512 21.18 -13.73 -26.89
C CYS A 512 20.18 -12.93 -27.77
N ARG A 513 20.60 -11.80 -28.34
CA ARG A 513 19.76 -11.00 -29.23
C ARG A 513 20.52 -10.18 -30.26
N TRP A 514 19.85 -9.88 -31.36
CA TRP A 514 20.35 -9.02 -32.45
C TRP A 514 19.35 -7.93 -32.76
N LEU A 515 19.85 -6.71 -32.94
CA LEU A 515 19.07 -5.56 -33.39
C LEU A 515 18.91 -5.64 -34.91
N VAL A 516 17.67 -5.51 -35.38
CA VAL A 516 17.35 -5.31 -36.79
C VAL A 516 17.26 -3.81 -37.04
N ASP A 517 18.33 -3.23 -37.56
CA ASP A 517 18.47 -1.81 -37.82
C ASP A 517 18.05 -1.48 -39.27
N PHE A 518 17.02 -0.65 -39.41
CA PHE A 518 16.49 -0.20 -40.69
C PHE A 518 15.72 1.12 -40.52
N ALA A 519 15.63 1.89 -41.60
CA ALA A 519 14.86 3.14 -41.61
C ALA A 519 13.36 2.83 -41.66
N LYS A 520 12.62 3.36 -40.67
CA LYS A 520 11.17 3.17 -40.53
C LYS A 520 10.43 4.39 -41.02
N GLU A 521 9.36 4.18 -41.79
CA GLU A 521 8.46 5.22 -42.26
C GLU A 521 7.14 5.17 -41.47
N PRO A 522 6.59 6.31 -41.04
CA PRO A 522 5.30 6.37 -40.35
C PRO A 522 4.17 5.77 -41.19
N GLY A 523 3.25 5.03 -40.54
CA GLY A 523 2.05 4.49 -41.18
C GLY A 523 2.30 3.28 -42.09
N THR A 524 3.51 2.71 -42.07
CA THR A 524 3.88 1.55 -42.89
C THR A 524 3.96 0.27 -42.06
N THR A 525 3.62 -0.86 -42.67
CA THR A 525 3.75 -2.18 -42.04
C THR A 525 4.97 -2.89 -42.60
N TYR A 526 5.86 -3.32 -41.73
CA TYR A 526 7.03 -4.11 -42.07
C TYR A 526 6.82 -5.57 -41.68
N ARG A 527 7.36 -6.49 -42.47
CA ARG A 527 7.36 -7.92 -42.19
C ARG A 527 8.79 -8.41 -42.15
N LEU A 528 9.22 -8.88 -40.99
CA LEU A 528 10.49 -9.57 -40.84
C LEU A 528 10.24 -11.08 -40.98
N MET A 529 10.98 -11.72 -41.88
CA MET A 529 10.96 -13.15 -42.11
C MET A 529 12.36 -13.71 -41.83
N VAL A 530 12.41 -14.74 -41.00
CA VAL A 530 13.60 -15.51 -40.70
C VAL A 530 13.33 -16.92 -41.20
N ASP A 531 14.07 -17.36 -42.21
CA ASP A 531 13.88 -18.69 -42.81
C ASP A 531 14.41 -19.81 -41.91
N THR A 532 14.09 -21.04 -42.31
CA THR A 532 14.61 -22.23 -41.62
C THR A 532 16.14 -22.27 -41.73
N ALA A 533 16.81 -22.57 -40.62
CA ALA A 533 18.27 -22.63 -40.51
C ALA A 533 19.02 -21.31 -40.80
N ALA A 534 18.34 -20.17 -40.77
CA ALA A 534 18.97 -18.86 -40.84
C ALA A 534 19.94 -18.61 -39.65
N ILE A 535 19.63 -19.17 -38.48
CA ILE A 535 20.43 -19.03 -37.26
C ILE A 535 20.98 -20.40 -36.86
N THR A 536 22.29 -20.45 -36.59
CA THR A 536 22.94 -21.65 -36.05
C THR A 536 23.30 -21.42 -34.59
N GLY A 537 22.73 -22.22 -33.69
CA GLY A 537 23.03 -22.20 -32.27
C GLY A 537 24.42 -22.71 -31.96
N LEU A 538 24.98 -22.27 -30.83
CA LEU A 538 26.30 -22.71 -30.36
C LEU A 538 26.40 -24.23 -30.17
N TYR A 539 25.28 -24.89 -29.83
CA TYR A 539 25.20 -26.34 -29.59
C TYR A 539 24.65 -27.13 -30.80
N GLY A 540 24.65 -26.53 -32.00
CA GLY A 540 24.27 -27.20 -33.26
C GLY A 540 22.79 -27.16 -33.64
N GLY A 541 21.92 -26.65 -32.75
CA GLY A 541 20.51 -26.42 -33.07
C GLY A 541 20.34 -25.39 -34.18
N VAL A 542 19.41 -25.63 -35.10
CA VAL A 542 19.07 -24.69 -36.16
C VAL A 542 17.73 -24.01 -35.89
N SER A 543 17.60 -22.82 -36.47
CA SER A 543 16.45 -21.94 -36.30
C SER A 543 15.21 -22.46 -37.04
N ALA A 544 14.05 -22.48 -36.38
CA ALA A 544 12.75 -22.69 -37.04
C ALA A 544 12.34 -21.43 -37.83
N PRO A 545 11.48 -21.53 -38.87
CA PRO A 545 11.01 -20.34 -39.56
C PRO A 545 10.19 -19.44 -38.62
N ALA A 546 10.45 -18.14 -38.64
CA ALA A 546 9.76 -17.16 -37.81
C ALA A 546 9.37 -15.93 -38.64
N GLN A 547 8.17 -15.42 -38.39
CA GLN A 547 7.66 -14.22 -39.05
C GLN A 547 7.02 -13.29 -38.03
N LYS A 548 7.28 -12.00 -38.17
CA LYS A 548 6.61 -10.96 -37.38
C LYS A 548 6.31 -9.75 -38.23
N ASP A 549 5.07 -9.30 -38.13
CA ASP A 549 4.62 -8.04 -38.71
C ASP A 549 4.75 -6.95 -37.64
N LEU A 550 5.39 -5.85 -38.01
CA LEU A 550 5.57 -4.63 -37.23
C LEU A 550 4.80 -3.52 -37.92
N LYS A 551 3.68 -3.11 -37.34
CA LYS A 551 2.92 -1.95 -37.80
C LYS A 551 3.51 -0.70 -37.16
N ILE A 552 3.92 0.28 -37.96
CA ILE A 552 4.34 1.59 -37.48
C ILE A 552 3.14 2.54 -37.55
N ALA A 553 2.80 3.14 -36.41
CA ALA A 553 1.76 4.14 -36.32
C ALA A 553 2.05 5.30 -37.27
N SER A 554 1.01 5.85 -37.89
CA SER A 554 1.17 7.05 -38.73
C SER A 554 1.40 8.29 -37.86
N GLU A 555 1.99 9.34 -38.43
CA GLU A 555 2.07 10.65 -37.77
C GLU A 555 0.68 11.17 -37.36
N THR A 556 -0.37 10.71 -38.04
CA THR A 556 -1.75 11.10 -37.76
C THR A 556 -2.41 10.30 -36.64
N GLU A 557 -1.78 9.23 -36.17
CA GLU A 557 -2.24 8.41 -35.04
C GLU A 557 -1.51 8.78 -33.74
N LEU A 558 -0.39 9.50 -33.84
CA LEU A 558 0.44 9.92 -32.71
C LEU A 558 0.18 11.39 -32.35
N GLY A 559 0.52 11.75 -31.11
CA GLY A 559 0.50 13.13 -30.60
C GLY A 559 1.88 13.56 -30.09
N SER A 560 1.97 14.82 -29.68
CA SER A 560 3.13 15.36 -28.97
C SER A 560 2.72 16.13 -27.73
N LEU A 561 3.62 16.20 -26.75
CA LEU A 561 3.45 16.92 -25.51
C LEU A 561 4.65 17.84 -25.29
N SER A 562 4.37 19.13 -25.12
CA SER A 562 5.36 20.14 -24.76
C SER A 562 5.02 20.70 -23.38
N VAL A 563 5.97 20.64 -22.45
CA VAL A 563 5.81 21.08 -21.06
C VAL A 563 6.75 22.24 -20.79
N THR A 564 6.21 23.37 -20.34
CA THR A 564 6.99 24.55 -19.92
C THR A 564 7.07 24.61 -18.40
N LEU A 565 8.27 24.37 -17.86
CA LEU A 565 8.55 24.43 -16.43
C LEU A 565 8.84 25.88 -15.98
N THR A 566 8.12 26.35 -14.96
CA THR A 566 8.29 27.69 -14.39
C THR A 566 8.72 27.64 -12.92
N GLY A 567 9.65 28.52 -12.52
CA GLY A 567 10.14 28.59 -11.14
C GLY A 567 10.96 27.39 -10.68
N HIS A 568 11.51 26.58 -11.60
CA HIS A 568 12.33 25.42 -11.27
C HIS A 568 13.76 25.84 -10.90
N PRO A 569 14.47 25.06 -10.05
CA PRO A 569 15.87 25.33 -9.73
C PRO A 569 16.75 25.12 -10.97
N THR A 570 17.62 26.09 -11.26
CA THR A 570 18.58 26.06 -12.39
C THR A 570 19.99 25.63 -11.98
N ASP A 571 20.27 25.54 -10.68
CA ASP A 571 21.60 25.22 -10.15
C ASP A 571 21.94 23.72 -10.22
N SER A 572 20.93 22.88 -10.38
CA SER A 572 21.05 21.42 -10.40
C SER A 572 20.32 20.83 -11.61
N PRO A 573 20.85 19.75 -12.21
CA PRO A 573 20.15 19.04 -13.27
C PRO A 573 18.80 18.52 -12.76
N LEU A 574 17.80 18.53 -13.62
CA LEU A 574 16.49 17.97 -13.31
C LEU A 574 16.03 17.07 -14.44
N TYR A 575 15.25 16.06 -14.08
CA TYR A 575 14.73 15.08 -15.04
C TYR A 575 13.22 15.01 -14.89
N VAL A 576 12.53 15.10 -16.02
CA VAL A 576 11.08 14.95 -16.13
C VAL A 576 10.77 13.56 -16.66
N TYR A 577 10.00 12.83 -15.89
CA TYR A 577 9.43 11.53 -16.22
C TYR A 577 8.01 11.68 -16.73
N LEU A 578 7.75 11.05 -17.87
CA LEU A 578 6.41 10.78 -18.37
C LEU A 578 5.99 9.39 -17.87
N LEU A 579 4.89 9.32 -17.14
CA LEU A 579 4.41 8.12 -16.47
C LEU A 579 3.11 7.60 -17.09
N SER A 580 2.93 6.28 -17.04
CA SER A 580 1.65 5.62 -17.33
C SER A 580 0.69 5.70 -16.13
N SER A 581 -0.56 5.25 -16.31
CA SER A 581 -1.53 5.12 -15.21
C SER A 581 -1.10 4.13 -14.12
N LYS A 582 -0.10 3.27 -14.39
CA LYS A 582 0.47 2.33 -13.42
C LYS A 582 1.75 2.86 -12.76
N GLU A 583 2.05 4.15 -12.93
CA GLU A 583 3.28 4.79 -12.43
C GLU A 583 4.57 4.23 -13.07
N GLU A 584 4.47 3.57 -14.23
CA GLU A 584 5.63 3.09 -14.98
C GLU A 584 6.27 4.27 -15.75
N ILE A 585 7.59 4.40 -15.67
CA ILE A 585 8.33 5.44 -16.40
C ILE A 585 8.37 5.07 -17.88
N LEU A 586 7.64 5.83 -18.70
CA LEU A 586 7.54 5.64 -20.14
C LEU A 586 8.67 6.38 -20.89
N ALA A 587 8.96 7.62 -20.49
CA ALA A 587 10.03 8.43 -21.06
C ALA A 587 10.66 9.34 -19.99
N THR A 588 11.91 9.71 -20.23
CA THR A 588 12.67 10.67 -19.42
C THR A 588 13.23 11.74 -20.33
N ALA A 589 13.11 13.01 -19.93
CA ALA A 589 13.66 14.15 -20.65
C ALA A 589 14.21 15.18 -19.66
N GLN A 590 15.19 15.98 -20.11
CA GLN A 590 15.71 17.13 -19.38
C GLN A 590 15.16 18.42 -20.02
N PRO A 591 14.91 19.48 -19.24
CA PRO A 591 14.51 20.77 -19.79
C PRO A 591 15.65 21.44 -20.54
N ASP A 592 15.30 22.19 -21.58
CA ASP A 592 16.22 23.10 -22.22
C ASP A 592 16.51 24.35 -21.36
N SER A 593 17.35 25.26 -21.85
CA SER A 593 17.67 26.51 -21.13
C SER A 593 16.46 27.43 -20.89
N ALA A 594 15.34 27.21 -21.58
CA ALA A 594 14.09 27.94 -21.40
C ALA A 594 13.08 27.18 -20.51
N GLY A 595 13.45 26.02 -19.97
CA GLY A 595 12.55 25.19 -19.17
C GLY A 595 11.56 24.35 -19.98
N LEU A 596 11.74 24.25 -21.30
CA LEU A 596 10.86 23.49 -22.19
C LEU A 596 11.30 22.02 -22.28
N VAL A 597 10.35 21.12 -22.09
CA VAL A 597 10.51 19.68 -22.23
C VAL A 597 9.57 19.19 -23.31
N THR A 598 10.07 18.43 -24.28
CA THR A 598 9.24 17.91 -25.39
C THR A 598 9.28 16.40 -25.47
N PHE A 599 8.09 15.81 -25.56
CA PHE A 599 7.87 14.39 -25.82
C PHE A 599 7.14 14.25 -27.15
N THR A 600 7.73 13.53 -28.10
CA THR A 600 7.15 13.31 -29.44
C THR A 600 6.82 11.85 -29.66
N GLU A 601 5.96 11.56 -30.64
CA GLU A 601 5.55 10.20 -31.01
C GLU A 601 4.80 9.47 -29.88
N LEU A 602 3.97 10.20 -29.13
CA LEU A 602 3.17 9.65 -28.05
C LEU A 602 1.90 9.00 -28.60
N ALA A 603 1.55 7.82 -28.11
CA ALA A 603 0.24 7.24 -28.36
C ALA A 603 -0.86 8.13 -27.72
N PRO A 604 -2.09 8.19 -28.28
CA PRO A 604 -3.18 8.92 -27.65
C PRO A 604 -3.58 8.27 -26.32
N GLY A 605 -3.66 9.06 -25.25
CA GLY A 605 -3.94 8.52 -23.91
C GLY A 605 -3.76 9.54 -22.80
N ALA A 606 -4.03 9.08 -21.58
CA ALA A 606 -3.80 9.81 -20.35
C ALA A 606 -2.37 9.55 -19.84
N TYR A 607 -1.64 10.62 -19.57
CA TYR A 607 -0.27 10.58 -19.09
C TYR A 607 -0.12 11.41 -17.82
N PHE A 608 0.85 11.03 -17.00
CA PHE A 608 1.19 11.75 -15.78
C PHE A 608 2.63 12.23 -15.84
N LEU A 609 2.92 13.34 -15.16
CA LEU A 609 4.25 13.93 -15.15
C LEU A 609 4.78 13.96 -13.72
N LYS A 610 6.02 13.51 -13.59
CA LYS A 610 6.82 13.55 -12.36
C LYS A 610 8.18 14.14 -12.69
N LEU A 611 8.74 14.93 -11.81
CA LEU A 611 10.13 15.38 -11.94
C LEU A 611 10.88 15.17 -10.64
N TYR A 612 12.20 15.07 -10.75
CA TYR A 612 13.08 15.16 -9.60
C TYR A 612 14.28 16.06 -9.92
N VAL A 613 14.82 16.65 -8.85
CA VAL A 613 16.02 17.48 -8.91
C VAL A 613 17.20 16.65 -8.43
N ASP A 614 18.16 16.44 -9.32
CA ASP A 614 19.38 15.66 -9.07
C ASP A 614 20.43 16.56 -8.43
N LEU A 615 20.47 16.55 -7.09
CA LEU A 615 21.31 17.44 -6.29
C LEU A 615 22.79 17.05 -6.35
N ASN A 616 23.08 15.77 -6.61
CA ASN A 616 24.45 15.26 -6.66
C ASN A 616 24.97 15.02 -8.09
N SER A 617 24.15 15.28 -9.10
CA SER A 617 24.46 15.15 -10.53
C SER A 617 24.86 13.72 -10.95
N ASN A 618 24.35 12.68 -10.29
CA ASN A 618 24.66 11.29 -10.62
C ASN A 618 23.70 10.66 -11.64
N GLY A 619 22.63 11.36 -12.03
CA GLY A 619 21.64 10.90 -13.01
C GLY A 619 20.62 9.89 -12.48
N THR A 620 20.55 9.67 -11.17
CA THR A 620 19.59 8.76 -10.52
C THR A 620 18.99 9.42 -9.29
N TRP A 621 17.70 9.19 -9.02
CA TRP A 621 17.10 9.74 -7.81
C TRP A 621 17.69 9.08 -6.55
N ASP A 622 18.12 9.91 -5.60
CA ASP A 622 18.62 9.47 -4.30
C ASP A 622 17.69 9.86 -3.14
N GLY A 623 17.48 8.89 -2.25
CA GLY A 623 16.70 9.07 -1.03
C GLY A 623 17.45 9.82 0.08
N GLY A 624 18.71 10.20 -0.09
CA GLY A 624 19.51 10.80 0.96
C GLY A 624 19.95 9.83 2.07
N VAL A 625 20.83 10.31 2.95
CA VAL A 625 21.41 9.56 4.07
C VAL A 625 21.38 10.44 5.32
N TYR A 626 20.71 9.98 6.38
CA TYR A 626 20.71 10.70 7.67
C TYR A 626 22.08 10.63 8.37
N PRO A 627 22.55 11.68 9.06
CA PRO A 627 22.03 13.06 9.12
C PRO A 627 22.53 13.96 8.00
N ALA A 628 23.32 13.44 7.06
CA ALA A 628 24.16 14.22 6.16
C ALA A 628 23.42 14.83 4.97
N THR A 629 22.46 14.10 4.37
CA THR A 629 21.81 14.52 3.13
C THR A 629 20.29 14.22 3.16
N PRO A 630 19.44 15.22 2.87
CA PRO A 630 18.01 15.00 2.66
C PRO A 630 17.75 14.24 1.35
N PRO A 631 16.57 13.64 1.18
CA PRO A 631 16.15 13.08 -0.10
C PRO A 631 16.10 14.15 -1.19
N GLU A 632 16.36 13.73 -2.42
CA GLU A 632 16.26 14.59 -3.58
C GLU A 632 14.80 15.01 -3.85
N PRO A 633 14.53 16.31 -4.08
CA PRO A 633 13.18 16.80 -4.25
C PRO A 633 12.46 16.16 -5.44
N VAL A 634 11.24 15.70 -5.19
CA VAL A 634 10.30 15.21 -6.21
C VAL A 634 9.10 16.15 -6.29
N ARG A 635 8.57 16.32 -7.51
CA ARG A 635 7.33 17.04 -7.78
C ARG A 635 6.45 16.25 -8.76
N TYR A 636 5.14 16.34 -8.57
CA TYR A 636 4.14 15.82 -9.51
C TYR A 636 3.33 16.97 -10.10
N LEU A 637 2.91 16.83 -11.36
CA LEU A 637 1.85 17.67 -11.91
C LEU A 637 0.51 17.09 -11.43
N PRO A 638 -0.31 17.83 -10.65
CA PRO A 638 -1.57 17.30 -10.10
C PRO A 638 -2.63 17.00 -11.15
N GLN A 639 -2.49 17.57 -12.35
CA GLN A 639 -3.43 17.39 -13.45
C GLN A 639 -2.96 16.28 -14.40
N THR A 640 -3.89 15.42 -14.79
CA THR A 640 -3.67 14.43 -15.84
C THR A 640 -3.57 15.10 -17.20
N VAL A 641 -2.56 14.72 -17.98
CA VAL A 641 -2.33 15.26 -19.31
C VAL A 641 -2.87 14.30 -20.35
N ASN A 642 -3.94 14.71 -21.05
CA ASN A 642 -4.54 13.91 -22.11
C ASN A 642 -3.94 14.29 -23.47
N VAL A 643 -3.17 13.37 -24.04
CA VAL A 643 -2.59 13.53 -25.38
C VAL A 643 -3.54 12.95 -26.42
N GLN A 644 -3.86 13.73 -27.44
CA GLN A 644 -4.70 13.31 -28.56
C GLN A 644 -3.87 13.11 -29.83
N ALA A 645 -4.30 12.17 -30.68
CA ALA A 645 -3.69 12.00 -32.00
C ALA A 645 -3.78 13.30 -32.81
N ARG A 646 -2.72 13.65 -33.55
CA ARG A 646 -2.62 14.85 -34.42
C ARG A 646 -2.51 16.19 -33.69
N PHE A 647 -2.48 16.19 -32.36
CA PHE A 647 -2.39 17.42 -31.58
C PHE A 647 -1.04 17.52 -30.88
N ALA A 648 -0.51 18.76 -30.87
CA ALA A 648 0.54 19.16 -29.95
C ALA A 648 -0.12 19.70 -28.69
N THR A 649 0.00 18.94 -27.60
CA THR A 649 -0.54 19.33 -26.30
C THR A 649 0.50 20.20 -25.60
N GLU A 650 0.12 21.40 -25.20
CA GLU A 650 0.98 22.31 -24.44
C GLU A 650 0.53 22.34 -22.98
N GLN A 651 1.48 22.21 -22.06
CA GLN A 651 1.22 22.20 -20.63
C GLN A 651 2.19 23.13 -19.91
N THR A 652 1.69 23.99 -19.04
CA THR A 652 2.53 24.78 -18.12
C THR A 652 2.56 24.09 -16.76
N TRP A 653 3.74 24.00 -16.16
CA TRP A 653 3.93 23.41 -14.85
C TRP A 653 4.80 24.32 -13.97
N ALA A 654 4.21 24.84 -12.90
CA ALA A 654 4.91 25.59 -11.87
C ALA A 654 5.49 24.63 -10.82
N TYR A 655 6.79 24.76 -10.55
CA TYR A 655 7.54 23.84 -9.67
C TYR A 655 6.99 23.78 -8.23
N ASP A 656 6.68 24.94 -7.64
CA ASP A 656 6.09 25.06 -6.29
C ASP A 656 4.67 25.66 -6.30
N GLY A 657 3.93 25.48 -7.41
CA GLY A 657 2.59 26.07 -7.56
C GLY A 657 1.49 25.40 -6.73
N THR A 658 1.70 24.17 -6.26
CA THR A 658 0.73 23.38 -5.49
C THR A 658 1.44 22.77 -4.27
N PRO A 659 0.83 22.74 -3.07
CA PRO A 659 1.42 22.10 -1.90
C PRO A 659 1.76 20.64 -2.17
N LEU A 660 2.88 20.16 -1.61
CA LEU A 660 3.44 18.85 -1.92
C LEU A 660 2.46 17.68 -1.69
N ALA A 661 1.64 17.80 -0.64
CA ALA A 661 0.60 16.84 -0.28
C ALA A 661 -0.52 16.70 -1.34
N GLU A 662 -0.74 17.74 -2.14
CA GLU A 662 -1.83 17.81 -3.13
C GLU A 662 -1.32 17.63 -4.56
N GLN A 663 0.00 17.51 -4.76
CA GLN A 663 0.60 17.39 -6.09
C GLN A 663 0.35 16.03 -6.74
N ARG A 664 0.15 14.97 -5.96
CA ARG A 664 -0.05 13.62 -6.53
C ARG A 664 -1.46 13.51 -7.14
N PRO A 665 -1.60 13.16 -8.43
CA PRO A 665 -2.91 12.97 -9.05
C PRO A 665 -3.68 11.81 -8.43
N LYS A 666 -4.97 12.02 -8.16
CA LYS A 666 -5.86 10.97 -7.59
C LYS A 666 -6.04 9.77 -8.52
N GLU A 667 -5.94 9.98 -9.83
CA GLU A 667 -6.07 8.92 -10.84
C GLU A 667 -4.89 7.92 -10.82
N LEU A 668 -3.73 8.32 -10.26
CA LEU A 668 -2.57 7.47 -9.99
C LEU A 668 -2.73 6.64 -8.70
N GLU A 669 -3.81 6.82 -7.93
CA GLU A 669 -4.07 6.10 -6.66
C GLU A 669 -4.78 4.75 -6.89
N GLY A 670 -5.06 4.41 -8.15
CA GLY A 670 -6.07 3.42 -8.58
C GLY A 670 -5.90 1.95 -8.21
N ASP A 671 -4.71 1.47 -7.81
CA ASP A 671 -4.52 0.02 -7.56
C ASP A 671 -4.29 -0.35 -6.07
N LYS A 672 -3.87 0.57 -5.19
CA LYS A 672 -3.57 0.25 -3.77
C LYS A 672 -4.69 0.61 -2.80
N GLN A 673 -5.35 1.75 -2.98
CA GLN A 673 -6.49 2.13 -2.13
C GLN A 673 -7.68 1.18 -2.36
N ALA A 674 -7.87 0.66 -3.57
CA ALA A 674 -8.97 -0.27 -3.86
C ALA A 674 -8.87 -1.62 -3.12
N GLU A 675 -7.66 -2.11 -2.80
CA GLU A 675 -7.46 -3.37 -2.06
C GLU A 675 -7.54 -3.18 -0.53
N GLU A 676 -7.01 -2.09 0.03
CA GLU A 676 -7.07 -1.84 1.49
C GLU A 676 -8.39 -1.19 1.92
N ASP A 677 -8.86 -0.18 1.18
CA ASP A 677 -10.08 0.56 1.49
C ASP A 677 -11.33 -0.25 1.07
N GLY A 678 -11.19 -1.08 0.03
CA GLY A 678 -12.21 -2.04 -0.38
C GLY A 678 -12.53 -3.12 0.66
N ASN A 679 -11.71 -3.27 1.70
CA ASN A 679 -11.95 -4.16 2.84
C ASN A 679 -12.41 -3.42 4.11
N ARG A 680 -12.23 -2.09 4.21
CA ARG A 680 -12.56 -1.28 5.41
C ARG A 680 -13.69 -0.28 5.24
N ALA A 681 -13.89 0.32 4.08
CA ALA A 681 -15.04 1.18 3.79
C ALA A 681 -16.34 0.38 3.58
N LYS A 682 -16.24 -0.90 3.21
CA LYS A 682 -17.39 -1.80 3.06
C LYS A 682 -18.16 -2.10 4.36
N PRO A 683 -17.54 -2.42 5.52
CA PRO A 683 -18.30 -2.79 6.72
C PRO A 683 -19.13 -1.65 7.32
N GLU A 684 -18.68 -0.40 7.36
CA GLU A 684 -19.51 0.69 7.91
C GLU A 684 -20.69 1.03 7.00
N THR A 685 -20.43 1.16 5.70
CA THR A 685 -21.47 1.40 4.69
C THR A 685 -22.48 0.25 4.70
N GLN A 686 -22.01 -1.00 4.75
CA GLN A 686 -22.85 -2.18 4.87
C GLN A 686 -23.65 -2.21 6.18
N LYS A 687 -23.07 -1.85 7.33
CA LYS A 687 -23.79 -1.76 8.61
C LYS A 687 -24.87 -0.66 8.55
N ARG A 688 -24.60 0.48 7.90
CA ARG A 688 -25.59 1.55 7.67
C ARG A 688 -26.73 1.06 6.78
N ASP A 689 -26.42 0.39 5.67
CA ASP A 689 -27.43 -0.18 4.77
C ASP A 689 -28.27 -1.24 5.49
N LEU A 690 -27.65 -2.12 6.29
CA LEU A 690 -28.34 -3.10 7.12
C LEU A 690 -29.23 -2.46 8.20
N ASN A 691 -28.82 -1.32 8.78
CA ASN A 691 -29.65 -0.57 9.71
C ASN A 691 -30.87 0.06 9.03
N VAL A 692 -30.71 0.54 7.79
CA VAL A 692 -31.82 1.04 6.96
C VAL A 692 -32.77 -0.10 6.60
N GLU A 693 -32.27 -1.25 6.15
CA GLU A 693 -33.07 -2.44 5.87
C GLU A 693 -33.79 -2.97 7.12
N TYR A 694 -33.12 -2.95 8.28
CA TYR A 694 -33.72 -3.32 9.56
C TYR A 694 -34.91 -2.40 9.88
N ALA A 695 -34.73 -1.08 9.78
CA ALA A 695 -35.80 -0.12 10.02
C ALA A 695 -36.98 -0.32 9.06
N GLN A 696 -36.71 -0.56 7.77
CA GLN A 696 -37.75 -0.85 6.77
C GLN A 696 -38.53 -2.14 7.10
N ARG A 697 -37.84 -3.23 7.41
CA ARG A 697 -38.45 -4.51 7.77
C ARG A 697 -39.33 -4.41 9.02
N MET A 698 -38.87 -3.66 10.03
CA MET A 698 -39.63 -3.46 11.27
C MET A 698 -40.89 -2.62 11.03
N ARG A 699 -40.83 -1.63 10.12
CA ARG A 699 -42.01 -0.86 9.68
C ARG A 699 -43.00 -1.73 8.93
N GLU A 700 -42.55 -2.58 8.01
CA GLU A 700 -43.43 -3.49 7.27
C GLU A 700 -44.15 -4.48 8.19
N ARG A 701 -43.44 -5.00 9.21
CA ARG A 701 -43.99 -5.99 10.14
C ARG A 701 -44.96 -5.40 11.17
N TYR A 702 -44.63 -4.24 11.74
CA TYR A 702 -45.35 -3.70 12.90
C TYR A 702 -46.11 -2.39 12.62
N GLY A 703 -45.82 -1.71 11.51
CA GLY A 703 -46.45 -0.44 11.12
C GLY A 703 -46.44 0.59 12.25
N LYS A 704 -47.61 1.19 12.53
CA LYS A 704 -47.81 2.18 13.61
C LYS A 704 -47.62 1.64 15.03
N ARG A 705 -47.46 0.33 15.21
CA ARG A 705 -47.22 -0.32 16.52
C ARG A 705 -45.74 -0.55 16.80
N TRP A 706 -44.85 -0.26 15.86
CA TRP A 706 -43.41 -0.34 16.11
C TRP A 706 -42.99 0.72 17.12
N ASN A 707 -42.42 0.29 18.24
CA ASN A 707 -41.95 1.20 19.29
C ASN A 707 -40.49 0.86 19.66
N PRO A 708 -39.51 1.34 18.89
CA PRO A 708 -38.10 1.11 19.18
C PRO A 708 -37.72 1.72 20.54
N THR A 709 -36.75 1.09 21.21
CA THR A 709 -36.13 1.60 22.44
C THR A 709 -35.33 2.87 22.15
N ASP A 710 -35.05 3.70 23.17
CA ASP A 710 -34.24 4.92 22.98
C ASP A 710 -32.83 4.60 22.46
N ARG A 711 -32.28 3.42 22.79
CA ARG A 711 -31.01 2.95 22.23
C ARG A 711 -31.12 2.70 20.72
N GLU A 712 -32.15 1.98 20.28
CA GLU A 712 -32.38 1.70 18.85
C GLU A 712 -32.71 2.99 18.08
N ARG A 713 -33.46 3.91 18.69
CA ARG A 713 -33.73 5.24 18.12
C ARG A 713 -32.45 6.01 17.90
N LYS A 714 -31.57 6.05 18.90
CA LYS A 714 -30.25 6.69 18.80
C LYS A 714 -29.40 6.08 17.68
N ILE A 715 -29.35 4.74 17.57
CA ILE A 715 -28.60 4.04 16.52
C ILE A 715 -29.14 4.36 15.12
N MET A 716 -30.47 4.47 14.96
CA MET A 716 -31.12 4.77 13.68
C MET A 716 -31.24 6.28 13.38
N GLY A 717 -30.73 7.16 14.25
CA GLY A 717 -30.85 8.62 14.08
C GLY A 717 -32.28 9.15 14.25
N LEU A 718 -33.13 8.46 15.00
CA LEU A 718 -34.49 8.89 15.33
C LEU A 718 -34.50 9.74 16.61
N PRO A 719 -35.43 10.71 16.73
CA PRO A 719 -35.58 11.51 17.95
C PRO A 719 -35.89 10.63 19.17
N SER A 720 -35.37 11.04 20.32
CA SER A 720 -35.61 10.36 21.59
C SER A 720 -37.10 10.39 21.97
N ARG A 721 -37.56 9.49 22.84
CA ARG A 721 -38.96 9.50 23.29
C ARG A 721 -39.36 10.82 23.96
N GLU A 722 -38.41 11.49 24.62
CA GLU A 722 -38.64 12.78 25.26
C GLU A 722 -38.75 13.90 24.23
N GLU A 723 -37.88 13.93 23.23
CA GLU A 723 -37.95 14.87 22.10
C GLU A 723 -39.26 14.70 21.32
N GLU A 724 -39.68 13.46 21.08
CA GLU A 724 -40.96 13.15 20.44
C GLU A 724 -42.15 13.59 21.29
N ARG A 725 -42.10 13.38 22.62
CA ARG A 725 -43.15 13.86 23.54
C ARG A 725 -43.24 15.39 23.53
N LEU A 726 -42.09 16.07 23.62
CA LEU A 726 -42.02 17.52 23.58
C LEU A 726 -42.50 18.10 22.24
N ALA A 727 -42.20 17.42 21.12
CA ALA A 727 -42.72 17.80 19.80
C ALA A 727 -44.23 17.60 19.67
N ARG A 728 -44.77 16.49 20.21
CA ARG A 728 -46.23 16.29 20.28
C ARG A 728 -46.91 17.32 21.17
N GLU A 729 -46.28 17.71 22.28
CA GLU A 729 -46.73 18.80 23.16
C GLU A 729 -46.70 20.17 22.44
N ARG A 730 -45.79 20.37 21.49
CA ARG A 730 -45.75 21.54 20.59
C ARG A 730 -46.73 21.45 19.42
N GLY A 731 -47.53 20.39 19.30
CA GLY A 731 -48.47 20.19 18.19
C GLY A 731 -47.82 19.77 16.87
N GLU A 732 -46.55 19.34 16.90
CA GLU A 732 -45.85 18.79 15.75
C GLU A 732 -46.20 17.30 15.63
N GLU A 733 -47.01 16.92 14.62
CA GLU A 733 -47.25 15.51 14.30
C GLU A 733 -45.96 14.90 13.72
N MET A 734 -45.09 14.38 14.59
CA MET A 734 -43.98 13.55 14.17
C MET A 734 -44.46 12.10 14.04
N GLU A 735 -44.61 11.65 12.80
CA GLU A 735 -44.90 10.24 12.50
C GLU A 735 -43.70 9.37 12.92
N ILE A 736 -43.97 8.24 13.57
CA ILE A 736 -42.94 7.31 14.04
C ILE A 736 -42.12 6.82 12.84
N GLY A 737 -40.90 7.35 12.69
CA GLY A 737 -39.95 6.93 11.66
C GLY A 737 -39.99 7.70 10.34
N ALA A 738 -40.43 8.96 10.28
CA ALA A 738 -40.17 9.80 9.11
C ALA A 738 -38.64 9.94 8.88
N PRO A 739 -38.13 9.81 7.63
CA PRO A 739 -36.71 10.07 7.36
C PRO A 739 -36.35 11.52 7.72
N PRO A 740 -35.08 11.82 8.02
CA PRO A 740 -34.65 13.21 8.10
C PRO A 740 -34.97 13.89 6.77
N LYS A 741 -35.67 15.04 6.81
CA LYS A 741 -35.81 15.87 5.60
C LYS A 741 -34.40 16.25 5.16
N GLU A 742 -33.96 15.71 4.03
CA GLU A 742 -32.79 16.22 3.34
C GLU A 742 -33.00 17.72 3.09
N GLN A 743 -32.08 18.54 3.60
CA GLN A 743 -31.98 19.93 3.17
C GLN A 743 -31.45 19.90 1.73
N GLU A 744 -32.36 19.82 0.76
CA GLU A 744 -32.02 20.04 -0.65
C GLU A 744 -31.55 21.49 -0.82
N LYS A 745 -30.24 21.64 -1.09
CA LYS A 745 -29.72 22.77 -1.86
C LYS A 745 -30.43 22.76 -3.21
N GLY A 746 -31.06 23.89 -3.55
CA GLY A 746 -31.92 24.00 -4.72
C GLY A 746 -31.22 23.76 -6.05
N GLN A 747 -31.99 23.23 -7.01
CA GLN A 747 -31.87 23.55 -8.43
C GLN A 747 -33.13 23.14 -9.22
N ASP A 748 -33.30 23.82 -10.34
CA ASP A 748 -34.51 24.11 -11.10
C ASP A 748 -35.19 22.96 -11.88
N ASN A 749 -36.53 23.00 -11.85
CA ASN A 749 -37.47 23.06 -12.99
C ASN A 749 -37.37 22.04 -14.17
N LYS A 750 -38.35 21.11 -14.27
CA LYS A 750 -39.14 20.87 -15.51
C LYS A 750 -40.35 19.93 -15.33
N GLN A 751 -41.41 20.28 -16.07
CA GLN A 751 -42.74 19.67 -16.27
C GLN A 751 -42.64 18.19 -16.75
N SER A 752 -43.58 17.24 -16.57
CA SER A 752 -45.04 17.23 -16.86
C SER A 752 -45.66 15.85 -16.52
N LYS A 753 -46.98 15.87 -16.22
CA LYS A 753 -48.03 14.83 -15.96
C LYS A 753 -48.11 13.60 -16.92
N PRO A 754 -49.06 12.63 -16.76
CA PRO A 754 -49.79 12.10 -15.58
C PRO A 754 -50.05 10.56 -15.54
N GLN A 755 -50.59 10.13 -14.40
CA GLN A 755 -51.33 8.91 -14.01
C GLN A 755 -52.04 8.05 -15.08
N THR A 756 -52.04 6.73 -14.86
CA THR A 756 -53.23 5.87 -15.02
C THR A 756 -53.15 4.62 -14.10
N GLN A 757 -54.17 4.45 -13.25
CA GLN A 757 -54.55 3.21 -12.54
C GLN A 757 -55.73 2.56 -13.31
N PRO A 758 -56.35 1.44 -12.87
CA PRO A 758 -55.85 0.13 -12.43
C PRO A 758 -56.71 -1.02 -13.06
N LEU A 759 -56.45 -2.30 -12.76
CA LEU A 759 -57.36 -3.47 -12.73
C LEU A 759 -56.43 -4.71 -12.56
N GLY A 760 -56.60 -5.72 -11.71
CA GLY A 760 -57.74 -6.29 -11.02
C GLY A 760 -57.77 -7.81 -11.33
N THR A 761 -57.75 -8.67 -10.29
CA THR A 761 -57.96 -10.15 -10.29
C THR A 761 -56.80 -11.02 -10.83
N GLY A 762 -56.48 -12.22 -10.35
CA GLY A 762 -57.05 -13.14 -9.38
C GLY A 762 -56.46 -14.55 -9.63
N SER A 763 -56.01 -15.23 -8.57
CA SER A 763 -55.76 -16.68 -8.37
C SER A 763 -55.33 -17.62 -9.53
N GLY A 764 -54.30 -18.44 -9.27
CA GLY A 764 -54.21 -19.76 -9.89
C GLY A 764 -52.81 -20.40 -9.90
N SER A 765 -52.42 -21.08 -8.81
CA SER A 765 -51.54 -22.26 -8.91
C SER A 765 -52.32 -23.42 -9.56
N PRO A 766 -51.73 -24.53 -10.09
CA PRO A 766 -50.97 -25.46 -9.23
C PRO A 766 -49.96 -26.45 -9.90
N LEU A 767 -49.24 -27.19 -9.03
CA LEU A 767 -48.82 -28.62 -9.14
C LEU A 767 -47.73 -28.96 -10.18
N ARG A 768 -46.75 -29.87 -10.00
CA ARG A 768 -46.33 -30.90 -9.01
C ARG A 768 -45.04 -31.48 -9.67
N THR A 769 -43.94 -31.88 -9.02
CA THR A 769 -43.74 -33.17 -8.33
C THR A 769 -42.29 -33.22 -7.84
N ASN A 770 -42.12 -33.49 -6.54
CA ASN A 770 -40.96 -34.14 -5.93
C ASN A 770 -41.14 -35.67 -6.10
N PRO A 771 -40.11 -36.55 -5.93
CA PRO A 771 -39.84 -37.00 -4.55
C PRO A 771 -38.40 -37.52 -4.22
N THR A 772 -37.98 -37.26 -2.96
CA THR A 772 -37.36 -38.16 -1.94
C THR A 772 -36.06 -38.92 -2.25
N GLN A 773 -35.11 -39.21 -1.34
CA GLN A 773 -35.04 -39.43 0.13
C GLN A 773 -33.52 -39.64 0.42
N THR A 774 -32.86 -39.45 1.57
CA THR A 774 -33.07 -39.97 2.94
C THR A 774 -32.01 -39.37 3.88
N ASN A 775 -32.42 -39.04 5.12
CA ASN A 775 -31.63 -38.75 6.35
C ASN A 775 -30.99 -40.05 6.95
N PRO A 776 -30.46 -40.17 8.21
CA PRO A 776 -30.25 -39.20 9.32
C PRO A 776 -28.92 -39.33 10.15
N SER A 777 -28.84 -38.45 11.16
CA SER A 777 -28.06 -38.35 12.42
C SER A 777 -27.61 -39.66 13.13
N THR A 778 -26.67 -39.71 14.10
CA THR A 778 -26.76 -39.12 15.48
C THR A 778 -25.49 -39.38 16.36
N THR A 779 -25.18 -38.45 17.31
CA THR A 779 -24.52 -38.58 18.66
C THR A 779 -23.15 -39.26 18.84
N ARG A 780 -22.19 -38.82 19.69
CA ARG A 780 -22.18 -38.70 21.17
C ARG A 780 -20.79 -38.20 21.68
N GLN A 781 -20.72 -37.79 22.95
CA GLN A 781 -19.60 -37.18 23.68
C GLN A 781 -18.46 -38.12 24.16
N SER A 782 -17.29 -37.51 24.43
CA SER A 782 -16.45 -37.59 25.67
C SER A 782 -15.00 -38.11 25.57
N ALA A 783 -14.14 -37.36 26.30
CA ALA A 783 -12.91 -37.73 27.03
C ALA A 783 -11.56 -37.97 26.30
N GLY A 784 -10.49 -37.38 26.87
CA GLY A 784 -9.14 -37.97 26.86
C GLY A 784 -7.98 -37.01 26.57
N GLN A 785 -7.23 -36.65 27.61
CA GLN A 785 -5.89 -36.03 27.57
C GLN A 785 -4.91 -36.74 26.62
N LEU A 786 -3.94 -36.01 26.06
CA LEU A 786 -2.52 -36.40 26.12
C LEU A 786 -1.58 -35.27 25.70
N GLN A 787 -0.49 -35.22 26.45
CA GLN A 787 0.66 -34.32 26.39
C GLN A 787 1.32 -34.32 25.00
N ASN A 788 1.93 -33.20 24.61
CA ASN A 788 3.16 -33.32 23.85
C ASN A 788 4.21 -32.28 24.23
N ARG A 789 5.41 -32.84 24.37
CA ARG A 789 6.64 -32.31 24.93
C ARG A 789 7.29 -31.26 24.04
N SER A 790 7.86 -30.28 24.72
CA SER A 790 9.04 -29.53 24.27
C SER A 790 10.22 -30.49 24.04
N GLN A 791 10.94 -30.34 22.94
CA GLN A 791 12.32 -30.77 22.86
C GLN A 791 13.20 -29.72 22.17
N LYS A 792 14.11 -29.22 23.00
CA LYS A 792 15.28 -28.39 22.78
C LYS A 792 16.30 -29.19 21.98
N VAL A 793 16.93 -28.60 20.98
CA VAL A 793 18.25 -29.05 20.49
C VAL A 793 19.16 -27.84 20.38
N SER A 794 20.25 -27.89 21.13
CA SER A 794 21.41 -27.02 21.04
C SER A 794 22.59 -27.88 20.58
N ARG A 795 23.24 -27.51 19.49
CA ARG A 795 24.68 -27.24 19.43
C ARG A 795 25.04 -26.66 18.08
#